data_AF-A0A0V1I621-F1
#
_entry.id   AF-A0A0V1I621-F1
#
_cell.length_a   1.000
_cell.length_b   1.000
_cell.length_c   1.000
_cell.angle_alpha   90.00
_cell.angle_beta   90.00
_cell.angle_gamma   90.00
#
_symmetry.space_group_name_H-M   'P 1'
#
loop_
_entity.id
_entity.type
_entity.pdbx_description
1 polymer ?
#
loop_
_entity_poly.entity_id
_entity_poly.type
_entity_poly.pdbx_seq_one_letter_code
_entity_poly.pdbx_strand_id
1 'polypeptide(L)'
;LNKAMSNPTPHELLQETVIKFCNEKGIWHPDLLNEIPKHWEKRDDMVLFPANAFKAEAFDLLEKEFWIAIAKCLNANRVARIGRIHSNDFRSPRVTLILGEHSRVLEIENQIKLYGYDVRKCMFSKGNVSERMRMASLSCAGEIVADLFAGIGYFTLPLLVHAKAAFVHACEWNPNALDDLNENLKINSVSDRCKIYFGDCREKCPNLLANRVILGILPSSMNYWYTACKALKPCGGILHIHGNVTRCANRLERKCPCQSAGRDLNELKWYGPRIAHLVVDLQCKPKMDSTTERRLSAEQNLLEILDSNLQTLQNIWNEMGLPEYECKERLQNTVKQINNLLSDMIAEEEGFMDLATRKIEYYKTEVNALEKELNLQEENEGDFLGLVVEEHYYRQRLKQLREEEKRRKILYSDLIENLQILYTRLGEDFSSISSNFDLSTEHLDALSAQLKRKRELCKSRSAMLKVNMAEIKSMVEEMHYTTKSSFKNSLIMAEDITQNCSLQFLKSVQSFHDELKHEYAKFIEERKLICEEKIAQLNQMWNCCKIASEQRQLFMTSIKDKYSAKALVQYNNEINNLEKFYESRKPVLQLYEEWENLWQMKINFEKRGLDAVRFFNRGGALLQEEKERKLIEHKLPKIKSKLEQAICLWNDQHPGESLPYDGICFQTKINNIEIEYAQQKEKEKVEKKKARNRCLEEEAKCVSKIVRTSSLRQKSPNCRPPIPKMCASLTKSKTTVMQITKQSPNISNNNQRKTSTSLLDVPLLRKDEEKKQHNSVYIN
;
A
#
# COMPACT_ATOMS: atom_id res chain seq x y z
N LEU A 1 13.44 -85.24 -59.98
CA LEU A 1 12.46 -84.78 -58.98
C LEU A 1 12.76 -85.47 -57.66
N ASN A 2 13.52 -84.82 -56.78
CA ASN A 2 13.65 -85.15 -55.35
C ASN A 2 14.32 -83.93 -54.70
N LYS A 3 13.50 -82.96 -54.30
CA LYS A 3 13.91 -81.83 -53.46
C LYS A 3 14.21 -82.44 -52.09
N ALA A 4 15.48 -82.44 -51.67
CA ALA A 4 15.83 -82.77 -50.30
C ALA A 4 14.99 -81.89 -49.36
N MET A 5 14.23 -82.51 -48.45
CA MET A 5 13.44 -81.80 -47.44
C MET A 5 14.41 -81.01 -46.56
N SER A 6 14.55 -79.71 -46.81
CA SER A 6 15.25 -78.80 -45.92
C SER A 6 14.46 -78.71 -44.62
N ASN A 7 15.15 -78.81 -43.48
CA ASN A 7 14.54 -78.51 -42.19
C ASN A 7 13.86 -77.12 -42.27
N PRO A 8 12.62 -76.99 -41.78
CA PRO A 8 11.90 -75.73 -41.85
C PRO A 8 12.67 -74.65 -41.08
N THR A 9 12.75 -73.47 -41.66
CA THR A 9 13.38 -72.32 -41.02
C THR A 9 12.59 -71.94 -39.75
N PRO A 10 13.23 -71.28 -38.76
CA PRO A 10 12.52 -70.82 -37.56
C PRO A 10 11.28 -69.95 -37.86
N HIS A 11 11.30 -69.21 -38.97
CA HIS A 11 10.15 -68.42 -39.42
C HIS A 11 9.04 -69.29 -40.01
N GLU A 12 9.37 -70.30 -40.81
CA GLU A 12 8.39 -71.26 -41.34
C GLU A 12 7.72 -72.05 -40.22
N LEU A 13 8.49 -72.54 -39.24
CA LEU A 13 7.96 -73.18 -38.02
C LEU A 13 7.03 -72.26 -37.23
N LEU A 14 7.38 -70.98 -37.12
CA LEU A 14 6.55 -69.96 -36.47
C LEU A 14 5.21 -69.78 -37.21
N GLN A 15 5.24 -69.71 -38.54
CA GLN A 15 4.04 -69.61 -39.38
C GLN A 15 3.15 -70.85 -39.24
N GLU A 16 3.72 -72.05 -39.37
CA GLU A 16 3.00 -73.32 -39.21
C GLU A 16 2.32 -73.43 -37.84
N THR A 17 3.02 -73.02 -36.78
CA THR A 17 2.49 -73.04 -35.41
C THR A 17 1.34 -72.05 -35.24
N VAL A 18 1.47 -70.83 -35.77
CA VAL A 18 0.39 -69.84 -35.73
C VAL A 18 -0.84 -70.34 -36.50
N ILE A 19 -0.65 -70.85 -37.72
CA ILE A 19 -1.72 -71.40 -38.56
C ILE A 19 -2.45 -72.50 -37.79
N LYS A 20 -1.72 -73.43 -37.18
CA LYS A 20 -2.30 -74.55 -36.44
C LYS A 20 -3.21 -74.08 -35.29
N PHE A 21 -2.69 -73.25 -34.40
CA PHE A 21 -3.45 -72.78 -33.22
C PHE A 21 -4.65 -71.90 -33.61
N CYS A 22 -4.50 -71.03 -34.61
CA CYS A 22 -5.61 -70.20 -35.07
C CYS A 22 -6.73 -71.04 -35.74
N ASN A 23 -6.38 -72.11 -36.46
CA ASN A 23 -7.37 -73.02 -37.04
C ASN A 23 -8.10 -73.82 -35.95
N GLU A 24 -7.40 -74.32 -34.92
CA GLU A 24 -8.00 -75.04 -33.79
C GLU A 24 -9.04 -74.20 -33.03
N LYS A 25 -8.83 -72.88 -32.94
CA LYS A 25 -9.75 -71.93 -32.29
C LYS A 25 -10.76 -71.28 -33.25
N GLY A 26 -10.73 -71.61 -34.54
CA GLY A 26 -11.67 -71.08 -35.55
C GLY A 26 -11.49 -69.60 -35.90
N ILE A 27 -10.32 -69.02 -35.64
CA ILE A 27 -10.02 -67.59 -35.80
C ILE A 27 -9.01 -67.31 -36.94
N TRP A 28 -8.69 -68.31 -37.75
CA TRP A 28 -7.69 -68.20 -38.81
C TRP A 28 -8.14 -67.25 -39.94
N HIS A 29 -7.27 -66.29 -40.28
CA HIS A 29 -7.41 -65.42 -41.45
C HIS A 29 -6.03 -65.22 -42.12
N PRO A 30 -5.93 -65.26 -43.46
CA PRO A 30 -4.64 -65.11 -44.17
C PRO A 30 -3.87 -63.83 -43.81
N ASP A 31 -4.58 -62.74 -43.50
CA ASP A 31 -3.96 -61.47 -43.13
C ASP A 31 -3.14 -61.53 -41.82
N LEU A 32 -3.41 -62.51 -40.95
CA LEU A 32 -2.64 -62.71 -39.71
C LEU A 32 -1.17 -63.05 -40.00
N LEU A 33 -0.86 -63.59 -41.18
CA LEU A 33 0.53 -63.82 -41.60
C LEU A 33 1.36 -62.53 -41.70
N ASN A 34 0.71 -61.39 -41.97
CA ASN A 34 1.40 -60.10 -42.08
C ASN A 34 1.90 -59.58 -40.73
N GLU A 35 1.38 -60.11 -39.62
CA GLU A 35 1.77 -59.75 -38.27
C GLU A 35 2.83 -60.66 -37.65
N ILE A 36 3.17 -61.75 -38.35
CA ILE A 36 4.23 -62.65 -37.93
C ILE A 36 5.58 -61.97 -38.24
N PRO A 37 6.45 -61.77 -37.24
CA PRO A 37 7.68 -61.04 -37.43
C PRO A 37 8.71 -61.88 -38.19
N LYS A 38 9.37 -61.26 -39.18
CA LYS A 38 10.51 -61.86 -39.92
C LYS A 38 11.84 -61.81 -39.15
N HIS A 39 11.93 -60.93 -38.16
CA HIS A 39 13.12 -60.74 -37.33
C HIS A 39 12.72 -60.54 -35.87
N TRP A 40 13.53 -61.08 -34.96
CA TRP A 40 13.36 -60.95 -33.52
C TRP A 40 14.73 -60.94 -32.84
N GLU A 41 14.78 -60.41 -31.62
CA GLU A 41 15.98 -60.51 -30.79
C GLU A 41 15.83 -61.68 -29.81
N LYS A 42 16.86 -62.51 -29.67
CA LYS A 42 16.96 -63.48 -28.59
C LYS A 42 17.95 -63.00 -27.53
N ARG A 43 17.53 -63.01 -26.27
CA ARG A 43 18.29 -62.60 -25.08
C ARG A 43 18.12 -63.71 -24.05
N ASP A 44 19.19 -64.40 -23.67
CA ASP A 44 19.09 -65.56 -22.77
C ASP A 44 18.08 -66.60 -23.34
N ASP A 45 17.15 -67.11 -22.52
CA ASP A 45 16.00 -67.93 -22.91
C ASP A 45 14.73 -67.12 -23.26
N MET A 46 14.86 -65.81 -23.52
CA MET A 46 13.77 -64.90 -23.90
C MET A 46 13.85 -64.47 -25.37
N VAL A 47 12.70 -64.53 -26.06
CA VAL A 47 12.53 -63.90 -27.38
C VAL A 47 11.83 -62.55 -27.21
N LEU A 48 12.39 -61.54 -27.85
CA LEU A 48 11.87 -60.19 -27.93
C LEU A 48 11.37 -59.90 -29.34
N PHE A 49 10.05 -59.84 -29.50
CA PHE A 49 9.41 -59.50 -30.77
C PHE A 49 9.34 -57.99 -30.99
N PRO A 50 9.36 -57.52 -32.26
CA PRO A 50 9.20 -56.11 -32.57
C PRO A 50 7.78 -55.60 -32.24
N ALA A 51 7.64 -54.28 -32.12
CA ALA A 51 6.41 -53.64 -31.63
C ALA A 51 5.16 -53.98 -32.46
N ASN A 52 5.32 -54.27 -33.74
CA ASN A 52 4.26 -54.57 -34.70
C ASN A 52 3.90 -56.06 -34.78
N ALA A 53 4.55 -56.93 -34.01
CA ALA A 53 4.26 -58.36 -34.01
C ALA A 53 3.01 -58.68 -33.18
N PHE A 54 2.17 -59.59 -33.69
CA PHE A 54 1.01 -60.18 -33.00
C PHE A 54 0.10 -59.13 -32.33
N LYS A 55 -0.39 -58.16 -33.11
CA LYS A 55 -1.24 -57.04 -32.64
C LYS A 55 -2.74 -57.26 -32.86
N ALA A 56 -3.13 -58.14 -33.77
CA ALA A 56 -4.52 -58.44 -34.05
C ALA A 56 -5.20 -58.99 -32.80
N GLU A 57 -6.43 -58.55 -32.55
CA GLU A 57 -7.27 -59.01 -31.44
C GLU A 57 -7.46 -60.53 -31.46
N ALA A 58 -7.33 -61.16 -32.64
CA ALA A 58 -7.35 -62.61 -32.80
C ALA A 58 -6.30 -63.31 -31.91
N PHE A 59 -5.11 -62.72 -31.73
CA PHE A 59 -4.06 -63.31 -30.89
C PHE A 59 -4.33 -63.14 -29.39
N ASP A 60 -5.15 -62.19 -28.98
CA ASP A 60 -5.54 -62.00 -27.58
C ASP A 60 -6.50 -63.11 -27.09
N LEU A 61 -7.19 -63.77 -28.02
CA LEU A 61 -8.06 -64.93 -27.76
C LEU A 61 -7.28 -66.23 -27.55
N LEU A 62 -5.97 -66.25 -27.83
CA LEU A 62 -5.13 -67.42 -27.69
C LEU A 62 -4.55 -67.52 -26.27
N GLU A 63 -4.73 -68.69 -25.66
CA GLU A 63 -4.31 -68.99 -24.29
C GLU A 63 -2.79 -69.20 -24.15
N LYS A 64 -2.31 -69.43 -22.92
CA LYS A 64 -0.89 -69.53 -22.59
C LYS A 64 -0.14 -70.61 -23.39
N GLU A 65 -0.84 -71.68 -23.75
CA GLU A 65 -0.34 -72.83 -24.53
C GLU A 65 0.18 -72.40 -25.91
N PHE A 66 -0.46 -71.41 -26.54
CA PHE A 66 -0.01 -70.83 -27.80
C PHE A 66 1.37 -70.19 -27.64
N TRP A 67 1.53 -69.31 -26.66
CA TRP A 67 2.80 -68.62 -26.43
C TRP A 67 3.91 -69.59 -26.01
N ILE A 68 3.58 -70.66 -25.28
CA ILE A 68 4.54 -71.75 -24.97
C ILE A 68 5.01 -72.43 -26.26
N ALA A 69 4.11 -72.71 -27.20
CA ALA A 69 4.47 -73.29 -28.49
C ALA A 69 5.34 -72.33 -29.31
N ILE A 70 4.99 -71.05 -29.36
CA ILE A 70 5.79 -69.99 -30.02
C ILE A 70 7.19 -69.91 -29.44
N ALA A 71 7.33 -69.90 -28.10
CA ALA A 71 8.62 -69.86 -27.42
C ALA A 71 9.48 -71.08 -27.78
N LYS A 72 8.89 -72.29 -27.73
CA LYS A 72 9.57 -73.55 -28.07
C LYS A 72 10.06 -73.56 -29.53
N CYS A 73 9.27 -73.06 -30.47
CA CYS A 73 9.68 -72.96 -31.89
C CYS A 73 10.93 -72.12 -32.08
N LEU A 74 11.13 -71.11 -31.22
CA LEU A 74 12.28 -70.21 -31.25
C LEU A 74 13.37 -70.60 -30.23
N ASN A 75 13.28 -71.83 -29.69
CA ASN A 75 14.18 -72.39 -28.69
C ASN A 75 14.33 -71.49 -27.45
N ALA A 76 13.21 -71.00 -26.93
CA ALA A 76 13.12 -70.08 -25.80
C ALA A 76 12.00 -70.53 -24.84
N ASN A 77 12.04 -70.03 -23.60
CA ASN A 77 11.01 -70.29 -22.59
C ASN A 77 10.15 -69.05 -22.32
N ARG A 78 10.66 -67.86 -22.64
CA ARG A 78 10.03 -66.58 -22.36
C ARG A 78 9.81 -65.78 -23.64
N VAL A 79 8.73 -65.01 -23.67
CA VAL A 79 8.35 -64.17 -24.81
C VAL A 79 8.02 -62.80 -24.29
N ALA A 80 8.59 -61.77 -24.89
CA ALA A 80 8.18 -60.40 -24.68
C ALA A 80 8.14 -59.64 -26.00
N ARG A 81 7.51 -58.47 -25.97
CA ARG A 81 7.37 -57.58 -27.12
C ARG A 81 7.95 -56.21 -26.79
N ILE A 82 8.83 -55.73 -27.67
CA ILE A 82 9.49 -54.43 -27.55
C ILE A 82 8.56 -53.35 -28.12
N GLY A 83 8.29 -52.31 -27.36
CA GLY A 83 7.62 -51.09 -27.77
C GLY A 83 8.60 -49.95 -28.05
N ARG A 84 8.06 -48.79 -28.46
CA ARG A 84 8.87 -47.60 -28.69
C ARG A 84 9.47 -47.10 -27.37
N ILE A 85 10.80 -46.95 -27.30
CA ILE A 85 11.51 -46.41 -26.13
C ILE A 85 10.93 -45.05 -25.77
N HIS A 86 10.71 -44.80 -24.47
CA HIS A 86 10.23 -43.51 -24.00
C HIS A 86 11.25 -42.40 -24.31
N SER A 87 10.77 -41.24 -24.72
CA SER A 87 11.59 -40.03 -24.85
C SER A 87 11.70 -39.30 -23.50
N ASN A 88 11.90 -40.04 -22.41
CA ASN A 88 12.24 -39.49 -21.11
C ASN A 88 13.77 -39.47 -20.94
N ASP A 89 14.25 -38.83 -19.89
CA ASP A 89 15.68 -38.67 -19.62
C ASP A 89 16.43 -40.01 -19.59
N PHE A 90 15.85 -41.02 -18.93
CA PHE A 90 16.42 -42.37 -18.83
C PHE A 90 16.32 -43.23 -20.09
N ARG A 91 15.58 -42.80 -21.12
CA ARG A 91 15.23 -43.61 -22.29
C ARG A 91 14.68 -44.97 -21.90
N SER A 92 13.69 -44.97 -21.01
CA SER A 92 13.15 -46.20 -20.43
C SER A 92 12.62 -47.15 -21.52
N PRO A 93 13.04 -48.43 -21.53
CA PRO A 93 12.47 -49.42 -22.43
C PRO A 93 10.96 -49.57 -22.22
N ARG A 94 10.24 -49.89 -23.29
CA ARG A 94 8.88 -50.42 -23.19
C ARG A 94 8.95 -51.87 -23.60
N VAL A 95 8.89 -52.80 -22.66
CA VAL A 95 8.87 -54.22 -22.97
C VAL A 95 7.67 -54.84 -22.25
N THR A 96 6.77 -55.45 -23.03
CA THR A 96 5.61 -56.17 -22.51
C THR A 96 5.97 -57.65 -22.43
N LEU A 97 6.04 -58.20 -21.22
CA LEU A 97 6.24 -59.63 -21.01
C LEU A 97 4.94 -60.35 -21.35
N ILE A 98 4.99 -61.27 -22.32
CA ILE A 98 3.85 -62.04 -22.82
C ILE A 98 3.86 -63.43 -22.16
N LEU A 99 5.02 -64.07 -22.08
CA LEU A 99 5.24 -65.36 -21.43
C LEU A 99 6.49 -65.33 -20.56
N GLY A 100 6.38 -65.76 -19.31
CA GLY A 100 7.49 -65.86 -18.35
C GLY A 100 7.17 -65.21 -17.01
N GLU A 101 7.92 -65.56 -15.97
CA GLU A 101 7.71 -65.06 -14.60
C GLU A 101 8.48 -63.76 -14.31
N HIS A 102 9.60 -63.53 -15.01
CA HIS A 102 10.46 -62.36 -14.82
C HIS A 102 11.10 -61.87 -16.12
N SER A 103 11.52 -60.61 -16.12
CA SER A 103 12.14 -59.90 -17.25
C SER A 103 13.66 -59.75 -17.16
N ARG A 104 14.30 -60.32 -16.13
CA ARG A 104 15.76 -60.34 -16.01
C ARG A 104 16.37 -61.32 -17.01
N VAL A 105 17.39 -60.89 -17.76
CA VAL A 105 18.14 -61.72 -18.71
C VAL A 105 19.63 -61.67 -18.38
N LEU A 106 20.33 -62.74 -18.73
CA LEU A 106 21.79 -62.82 -18.64
C LEU A 106 22.37 -62.98 -20.04
N GLU A 107 23.23 -62.06 -20.45
CA GLU A 107 23.88 -62.11 -21.76
C GLU A 107 25.38 -62.29 -21.66
N ILE A 108 25.92 -63.24 -22.43
CA ILE A 108 27.36 -63.42 -22.58
C ILE A 108 27.79 -62.72 -23.86
N GLU A 109 28.74 -61.79 -23.76
CA GLU A 109 29.31 -61.11 -24.91
C GLU A 109 30.84 -61.05 -24.75
N ASN A 110 31.58 -61.53 -25.76
CA ASN A 110 33.04 -61.40 -25.86
C ASN A 110 33.87 -61.92 -24.67
N GLN A 111 33.46 -63.03 -24.04
CA GLN A 111 34.09 -63.60 -22.84
C GLN A 111 33.94 -62.75 -21.56
N ILE A 112 33.18 -61.66 -21.59
CA ILE A 112 32.61 -61.07 -20.36
C ILE A 112 31.53 -62.03 -19.91
N LYS A 113 31.69 -62.54 -18.68
CA LYS A 113 31.03 -63.77 -18.24
C LYS A 113 29.52 -63.65 -18.26
N LEU A 114 28.94 -62.51 -17.82
CA LEU A 114 27.51 -62.19 -17.93
C LEU A 114 27.25 -60.66 -17.83
N TYR A 115 26.30 -60.16 -18.62
CA TYR A 115 25.56 -58.90 -18.44
C TYR A 115 24.15 -59.24 -17.93
N GLY A 116 23.91 -59.05 -16.64
CA GLY A 116 22.59 -59.13 -16.03
C GLY A 116 21.89 -57.79 -16.06
N TYR A 117 20.66 -57.78 -16.61
CA TYR A 117 19.78 -56.62 -16.56
C TYR A 117 18.31 -57.00 -16.72
N ASP A 118 17.43 -56.11 -16.27
CA ASP A 118 16.00 -56.20 -16.54
C ASP A 118 15.66 -55.51 -17.87
N VAL A 119 15.20 -56.27 -18.87
CA VAL A 119 14.89 -55.75 -20.22
C VAL A 119 13.76 -54.71 -20.22
N ARG A 120 12.95 -54.64 -19.16
CA ARG A 120 11.90 -53.61 -19.00
C ARG A 120 12.45 -52.30 -18.44
N LYS A 121 13.61 -52.32 -17.78
CA LYS A 121 14.14 -51.20 -17.01
C LYS A 121 15.39 -50.57 -17.61
N CYS A 122 16.25 -51.39 -18.22
CA CYS A 122 17.50 -50.97 -18.82
C CYS A 122 17.56 -51.35 -20.30
N MET A 123 18.11 -50.44 -21.12
CA MET A 123 18.40 -50.74 -22.52
C MET A 123 19.67 -51.58 -22.63
N PHE A 124 19.81 -52.38 -23.68
CA PHE A 124 21.10 -52.94 -24.07
C PHE A 124 21.14 -53.15 -25.61
N SER A 125 21.94 -52.35 -26.30
CA SER A 125 22.00 -52.36 -27.77
C SER A 125 23.02 -53.38 -28.28
N LYS A 126 22.54 -54.39 -29.04
CA LYS A 126 23.39 -55.27 -29.87
C LYS A 126 24.11 -54.52 -30.98
N GLY A 127 23.64 -53.33 -31.35
CA GLY A 127 24.26 -52.53 -32.42
C GLY A 127 25.65 -51.99 -32.10
N ASN A 128 26.09 -52.04 -30.84
CA ASN A 128 27.38 -51.47 -30.40
C ASN A 128 28.41 -52.55 -30.03
N VAL A 129 28.21 -53.81 -30.46
CA VAL A 129 29.15 -54.92 -30.17
C VAL A 129 30.56 -54.60 -30.68
N SER A 130 30.68 -54.04 -31.89
CA SER A 130 31.97 -53.67 -32.48
C SER A 130 32.73 -52.65 -31.63
N GLU A 131 32.04 -51.67 -31.07
CA GLU A 131 32.66 -50.66 -30.21
C GLU A 131 33.02 -51.20 -28.84
N ARG A 132 32.18 -52.08 -28.26
CA ARG A 132 32.55 -52.77 -27.01
C ARG A 132 33.77 -53.66 -27.20
N MET A 133 33.91 -54.30 -28.36
CA MET A 133 35.13 -55.02 -28.75
C MET A 133 36.33 -54.10 -28.91
N ARG A 134 36.14 -52.92 -29.52
CA ARG A 134 37.21 -51.92 -29.63
C ARG A 134 37.69 -51.47 -28.25
N MET A 135 36.77 -51.14 -27.34
CA MET A 135 37.09 -50.80 -25.95
C MET A 135 37.82 -51.94 -25.23
N ALA A 136 37.44 -53.19 -25.47
CA ALA A 136 38.13 -54.36 -24.93
C ALA A 136 39.58 -54.50 -25.44
N SER A 137 39.87 -54.00 -26.64
CA SER A 137 41.18 -54.09 -27.30
C SER A 137 42.15 -52.95 -26.97
N LEU A 138 41.70 -51.94 -26.20
CA LEU A 138 42.57 -50.83 -25.80
C LEU A 138 43.68 -51.29 -24.85
N SER A 139 44.85 -50.67 -24.95
CA SER A 139 45.96 -50.87 -24.01
C SER A 139 45.80 -49.98 -22.78
N CYS A 140 45.07 -50.45 -21.77
CA CYS A 140 44.78 -49.68 -20.55
C CYS A 140 45.50 -50.19 -19.29
N ALA A 141 46.48 -51.09 -19.41
CA ALA A 141 47.24 -51.60 -18.28
C ALA A 141 47.90 -50.45 -17.49
N GLY A 142 47.57 -50.35 -16.19
CA GLY A 142 48.07 -49.28 -15.32
C GLY A 142 47.31 -47.95 -15.41
N GLU A 143 46.34 -47.82 -16.32
CA GLU A 143 45.57 -46.59 -16.50
C GLU A 143 44.33 -46.53 -15.60
N ILE A 144 43.98 -45.31 -15.19
CA ILE A 144 42.71 -44.98 -14.53
C ILE A 144 41.76 -44.43 -15.60
N VAL A 145 40.55 -44.98 -15.71
CA VAL A 145 39.56 -44.56 -16.72
C VAL A 145 38.30 -44.03 -16.02
N ALA A 146 37.68 -42.98 -16.58
CA ALA A 146 36.36 -42.51 -16.15
C ALA A 146 35.32 -42.85 -17.22
N ASP A 147 34.27 -43.58 -16.86
CA ASP A 147 33.12 -43.85 -17.71
C ASP A 147 31.96 -42.96 -17.25
N LEU A 148 31.63 -41.90 -18.00
CA LEU A 148 30.63 -40.91 -17.58
C LEU A 148 29.19 -41.39 -17.76
N PHE A 149 28.98 -42.49 -18.48
CA PHE A 149 27.67 -43.06 -18.80
C PHE A 149 27.74 -44.59 -18.76
N ALA A 150 28.04 -45.12 -17.58
CA ALA A 150 28.41 -46.52 -17.43
C ALA A 150 27.28 -47.50 -17.82
N GLY A 151 26.02 -47.10 -17.64
CA GLY A 151 24.86 -47.98 -17.81
C GLY A 151 24.98 -49.19 -16.91
N ILE A 152 24.70 -50.37 -17.47
CA ILE A 152 24.91 -51.65 -16.80
C ILE A 152 26.37 -52.15 -16.90
N GLY A 153 27.28 -51.31 -17.40
CA GLY A 153 28.69 -51.61 -17.59
C GLY A 153 29.10 -51.82 -19.05
N TYR A 154 28.50 -51.09 -19.99
CA TYR A 154 28.71 -51.32 -21.43
C TYR A 154 30.18 -51.26 -21.83
N PHE A 155 30.90 -50.23 -21.38
CA PHE A 155 32.33 -50.03 -21.65
C PHE A 155 33.19 -50.29 -20.41
N THR A 156 32.67 -49.98 -19.22
CA THR A 156 33.30 -50.29 -17.93
C THR A 156 33.78 -51.75 -17.83
N LEU A 157 32.93 -52.74 -18.16
CA LEU A 157 33.31 -54.16 -18.04
C LEU A 157 34.39 -54.58 -19.06
N PRO A 158 34.27 -54.27 -20.37
CA PRO A 158 35.36 -54.50 -21.33
C PRO A 158 36.70 -53.91 -20.90
N LEU A 159 36.69 -52.69 -20.36
CA LEU A 159 37.89 -52.00 -19.92
C LEU A 159 38.57 -52.70 -18.74
N LEU A 160 37.78 -53.19 -17.79
CA LEU A 160 38.29 -53.87 -16.60
C LEU A 160 38.76 -55.31 -16.87
N VAL A 161 37.99 -56.06 -17.67
CA VAL A 161 38.21 -57.48 -17.90
C VAL A 161 39.26 -57.72 -18.99
N HIS A 162 39.19 -57.00 -20.10
CA HIS A 162 40.03 -57.26 -21.29
C HIS A 162 41.13 -56.23 -21.48
N ALA A 163 40.81 -54.93 -21.42
CA ALA A 163 41.80 -53.86 -21.57
C ALA A 163 42.74 -53.72 -20.35
N LYS A 164 42.40 -54.41 -19.25
CA LYS A 164 43.16 -54.44 -17.99
C LYS A 164 43.38 -53.06 -17.36
N ALA A 165 42.40 -52.17 -17.46
CA ALA A 165 42.40 -50.91 -16.73
C ALA A 165 42.69 -51.15 -15.24
N ALA A 166 43.59 -50.36 -14.65
CA ALA A 166 43.93 -50.49 -13.24
C ALA A 166 42.73 -50.14 -12.36
N PHE A 167 41.99 -49.10 -12.74
CA PHE A 167 40.80 -48.66 -12.03
C PHE A 167 39.80 -47.95 -12.96
N VAL A 168 38.50 -48.10 -12.71
CA VAL A 168 37.44 -47.38 -13.42
C VAL A 168 36.56 -46.58 -12.46
N HIS A 169 36.38 -45.29 -12.73
CA HIS A 169 35.36 -44.44 -12.10
C HIS A 169 34.12 -44.41 -12.99
N ALA A 170 33.06 -45.10 -12.58
CA ALA A 170 31.83 -45.24 -13.36
C ALA A 170 30.74 -44.30 -12.83
N CYS A 171 30.24 -43.37 -13.65
CA CYS A 171 29.08 -42.54 -13.31
C CYS A 171 27.81 -43.14 -13.91
N GLU A 172 26.77 -43.29 -13.09
CA GLU A 172 25.46 -43.76 -13.54
C GLU A 172 24.35 -43.08 -12.73
N TRP A 173 23.33 -42.57 -13.43
CA TRP A 173 22.22 -41.82 -12.84
C TRP A 173 20.91 -42.61 -12.75
N ASN A 174 20.75 -43.68 -13.52
CA ASN A 174 19.56 -44.52 -13.54
C ASN A 174 19.70 -45.55 -12.43
N PRO A 175 18.85 -45.51 -11.38
CA PRO A 175 18.96 -46.42 -10.25
C PRO A 175 18.84 -47.89 -10.65
N ASN A 176 18.05 -48.21 -11.68
CA ASN A 176 17.94 -49.60 -12.15
C ASN A 176 19.24 -50.08 -12.83
N ALA A 177 19.92 -49.19 -13.56
CA ALA A 177 21.19 -49.53 -14.20
C ALA A 177 22.32 -49.63 -13.18
N LEU A 178 22.26 -48.84 -12.10
CA LEU A 178 23.18 -48.90 -10.98
C LEU A 178 23.16 -50.27 -10.28
N ASP A 179 21.96 -50.80 -10.00
CA ASP A 179 21.79 -52.12 -9.38
C ASP A 179 22.39 -53.20 -10.28
N ASP A 180 22.07 -53.16 -11.58
CA ASP A 180 22.57 -54.08 -12.59
C ASP A 180 24.11 -53.97 -12.75
N LEU A 181 24.68 -52.76 -12.77
CA LEU A 181 26.12 -52.54 -12.85
C LEU A 181 26.85 -53.11 -11.64
N ASN A 182 26.33 -52.88 -10.43
CA ASN A 182 26.91 -53.44 -9.21
C ASN A 182 26.95 -54.97 -9.24
N GLU A 183 25.87 -55.61 -9.68
CA GLU A 183 25.80 -57.06 -9.83
C GLU A 183 26.79 -57.54 -10.90
N ASN A 184 26.84 -56.87 -12.05
CA ASN A 184 27.72 -57.23 -13.15
C ASN A 184 29.20 -57.13 -12.78
N LEU A 185 29.60 -56.12 -12.00
CA LEU A 185 30.97 -56.02 -11.48
C LEU A 185 31.33 -57.21 -10.57
N LYS A 186 30.38 -57.65 -9.73
CA LYS A 186 30.57 -58.80 -8.83
C LYS A 186 30.68 -60.11 -9.61
N ILE A 187 29.76 -60.34 -10.54
CA ILE A 187 29.73 -61.54 -11.38
C ILE A 187 31.04 -61.68 -12.18
N ASN A 188 31.58 -60.56 -12.67
CA ASN A 188 32.82 -60.53 -13.43
C ASN A 188 34.08 -60.44 -12.55
N SER A 189 33.94 -60.42 -11.21
CA SER A 189 35.05 -60.38 -10.25
C SER A 189 35.98 -59.18 -10.43
N VAL A 190 35.42 -57.99 -10.65
CA VAL A 190 36.17 -56.72 -10.84
C VAL A 190 35.64 -55.56 -9.99
N SER A 191 34.82 -55.85 -8.98
CA SER A 191 34.23 -54.82 -8.10
C SER A 191 35.27 -54.01 -7.32
N ASP A 192 36.42 -54.60 -6.99
CA ASP A 192 37.53 -53.96 -6.28
C ASP A 192 38.25 -52.89 -7.12
N ARG A 193 38.15 -52.99 -8.44
CA ARG A 193 38.79 -52.07 -9.41
C ARG A 193 37.82 -51.06 -10.01
N CYS A 194 36.61 -50.94 -9.47
CA CYS A 194 35.61 -50.00 -9.98
C CYS A 194 34.90 -49.28 -8.84
N LYS A 195 34.82 -47.94 -8.91
CA LYS A 195 33.97 -47.15 -8.01
C LYS A 195 32.84 -46.53 -8.80
N ILE A 196 31.61 -46.78 -8.33
CA ILE A 196 30.41 -46.21 -8.94
C ILE A 196 30.02 -44.91 -8.23
N TYR A 197 29.66 -43.91 -9.02
CA TYR A 197 29.17 -42.62 -8.59
C TYR A 197 27.72 -42.47 -9.02
N PHE A 198 26.81 -42.59 -8.07
CA PHE A 198 25.38 -42.45 -8.34
C PHE A 198 25.00 -40.97 -8.51
N GLY A 199 24.42 -40.63 -9.67
CA GLY A 199 23.91 -39.31 -10.00
C GLY A 199 24.47 -38.73 -11.30
N ASP A 200 24.23 -37.44 -11.53
CA ASP A 200 24.73 -36.75 -12.72
C ASP A 200 26.26 -36.66 -12.71
N CYS A 201 26.91 -37.10 -13.79
CA CYS A 201 28.36 -37.10 -13.89
C CYS A 201 28.96 -35.69 -13.76
N ARG A 202 28.21 -34.62 -14.08
CA ARG A 202 28.68 -33.23 -13.95
C ARG A 202 28.95 -32.81 -12.51
N GLU A 203 28.24 -33.43 -11.57
CA GLU A 203 28.37 -33.18 -10.13
C GLU A 203 29.22 -34.25 -9.44
N LYS A 204 29.07 -35.51 -9.86
CA LYS A 204 29.62 -36.66 -9.15
C LYS A 204 30.96 -37.15 -9.67
N CYS A 205 31.30 -36.88 -10.94
CA CYS A 205 32.57 -37.33 -11.51
C CYS A 205 33.73 -36.63 -10.78
N PRO A 206 34.73 -37.40 -10.30
CA PRO A 206 35.86 -36.81 -9.61
C PRO A 206 36.82 -36.14 -10.63
N ASN A 207 37.52 -35.10 -10.19
CA ASN A 207 38.37 -34.29 -11.06
C ASN A 207 39.82 -34.80 -11.07
N LEU A 208 40.53 -34.60 -12.19
CA LEU A 208 42.00 -34.75 -12.30
C LEU A 208 42.59 -36.15 -12.06
N LEU A 209 41.82 -37.20 -12.36
CA LEU A 209 42.19 -38.58 -12.01
C LEU A 209 42.35 -39.50 -13.21
N ALA A 210 41.70 -39.22 -14.33
CA ALA A 210 41.58 -40.17 -15.41
C ALA A 210 42.64 -39.96 -16.51
N ASN A 211 43.24 -41.05 -16.95
CA ASN A 211 44.03 -41.11 -18.19
C ASN A 211 43.13 -41.11 -19.43
N ARG A 212 41.91 -41.64 -19.30
CA ARG A 212 40.90 -41.69 -20.38
C ARG A 212 39.51 -41.42 -19.85
N VAL A 213 38.66 -40.80 -20.66
CA VAL A 213 37.25 -40.57 -20.32
C VAL A 213 36.34 -41.05 -21.44
N ILE A 214 35.37 -41.89 -21.09
CA ILE A 214 34.36 -42.43 -22.01
C ILE A 214 33.09 -41.58 -21.93
N LEU A 215 32.67 -41.04 -23.08
CA LEU A 215 31.47 -40.22 -23.24
C LEU A 215 30.42 -41.00 -24.04
N GLY A 216 29.96 -42.12 -23.48
CA GLY A 216 29.08 -43.11 -24.11
C GLY A 216 27.60 -42.72 -24.30
N ILE A 217 27.26 -41.45 -24.53
CA ILE A 217 25.87 -40.98 -24.66
C ILE A 217 25.50 -40.50 -26.07
N LEU A 218 24.27 -40.79 -26.51
CA LEU A 218 23.70 -40.38 -27.79
C LEU A 218 22.44 -39.52 -27.58
N PRO A 219 22.08 -38.60 -28.49
CA PRO A 219 22.72 -38.33 -29.79
C PRO A 219 23.97 -37.46 -29.69
N SER A 220 24.25 -36.81 -28.56
CA SER A 220 25.44 -35.98 -28.39
C SER A 220 25.88 -35.93 -26.94
N SER A 221 27.18 -35.98 -26.73
CA SER A 221 27.85 -35.85 -25.44
C SER A 221 28.39 -34.43 -25.17
N MET A 222 28.08 -33.46 -26.07
CA MET A 222 28.67 -32.12 -26.05
C MET A 222 28.50 -31.37 -24.72
N ASN A 223 27.37 -31.55 -24.04
CA ASN A 223 27.09 -30.89 -22.76
C ASN A 223 27.98 -31.39 -21.61
N TYR A 224 28.72 -32.48 -21.82
CA TYR A 224 29.54 -33.14 -20.80
C TYR A 224 31.04 -33.02 -21.09
N TRP A 225 31.43 -32.36 -22.18
CA TRP A 225 32.82 -32.19 -22.55
C TRP A 225 33.62 -31.43 -21.50
N TYR A 226 33.03 -30.42 -20.86
CA TYR A 226 33.69 -29.69 -19.77
C TYR A 226 34.02 -30.63 -18.60
N THR A 227 33.05 -31.42 -18.15
CA THR A 227 33.23 -32.43 -17.09
C THR A 227 34.27 -33.47 -17.49
N ALA A 228 34.23 -33.96 -18.73
CA ALA A 228 35.20 -34.93 -19.22
C ALA A 228 36.63 -34.36 -19.23
N CYS A 229 36.80 -33.11 -19.67
CA CYS A 229 38.09 -32.43 -19.60
C CYS A 229 38.56 -32.25 -18.15
N LYS A 230 37.66 -31.92 -17.22
CA LYS A 230 37.96 -31.73 -15.80
C LYS A 230 38.31 -33.04 -15.09
N ALA A 231 37.79 -34.17 -15.57
CA ALA A 231 38.11 -35.50 -15.05
C ALA A 231 39.52 -35.98 -15.45
N LEU A 232 40.07 -35.47 -16.56
CA LEU A 232 41.41 -35.85 -17.04
C LEU A 232 42.50 -35.39 -16.09
N LYS A 233 43.54 -36.23 -15.93
CA LYS A 233 44.77 -35.87 -15.21
C LYS A 233 45.38 -34.56 -15.75
N PRO A 234 46.17 -33.83 -14.92
CA PRO A 234 46.83 -32.60 -15.35
C PRO A 234 47.75 -32.78 -16.57
N CYS A 235 48.38 -33.94 -16.71
CA CYS A 235 49.20 -34.29 -17.88
C CYS A 235 48.39 -34.50 -19.18
N GLY A 236 47.06 -34.52 -19.09
CA GLY A 236 46.15 -34.79 -20.20
C GLY A 236 45.82 -36.27 -20.35
N GLY A 237 45.05 -36.58 -21.39
CA GLY A 237 44.61 -37.94 -21.70
C GLY A 237 43.63 -37.98 -22.87
N ILE A 238 42.94 -39.10 -23.04
CA ILE A 238 42.10 -39.35 -24.23
C ILE A 238 40.61 -39.28 -23.87
N LEU A 239 39.86 -38.49 -24.62
CA LEU A 239 38.40 -38.47 -24.57
C LEU A 239 37.84 -39.36 -25.69
N HIS A 240 37.04 -40.34 -25.35
CA HIS A 240 36.31 -41.20 -26.29
C HIS A 240 34.88 -40.66 -26.45
N ILE A 241 34.66 -39.82 -27.47
CA ILE A 241 33.45 -39.01 -27.66
C ILE A 241 32.47 -39.72 -28.58
N HIS A 242 31.33 -40.16 -28.05
CA HIS A 242 30.24 -40.73 -28.86
C HIS A 242 29.27 -39.63 -29.30
N GLY A 243 28.77 -39.74 -30.54
CA GLY A 243 27.76 -38.82 -31.06
C GLY A 243 27.14 -39.30 -32.38
N ASN A 244 25.93 -38.81 -32.65
CA ASN A 244 25.26 -38.95 -33.93
C ASN A 244 25.62 -37.77 -34.82
N VAL A 245 26.06 -38.05 -36.05
CA VAL A 245 26.32 -37.04 -37.07
C VAL A 245 25.41 -37.23 -38.27
N THR A 246 24.99 -36.12 -38.86
CA THR A 246 24.39 -36.10 -40.20
C THR A 246 25.47 -35.95 -41.25
N ARG A 247 25.23 -36.42 -42.49
CA ARG A 247 26.15 -36.45 -43.66
C ARG A 247 26.88 -35.13 -44.03
N CYS A 248 26.65 -34.02 -43.31
CA CYS A 248 27.21 -32.68 -43.53
C CYS A 248 27.93 -32.04 -42.31
N ALA A 249 28.31 -32.77 -41.25
CA ALA A 249 28.83 -32.16 -40.02
C ALA A 249 30.36 -32.29 -39.80
N ASN A 250 31.16 -31.54 -40.56
CA ASN A 250 32.63 -31.45 -40.40
C ASN A 250 33.10 -30.42 -39.34
N ARG A 251 32.52 -30.35 -38.13
CA ARG A 251 32.98 -29.39 -37.09
C ARG A 251 32.81 -29.83 -35.63
N LEU A 252 33.59 -30.80 -35.15
CA LEU A 252 33.65 -31.17 -33.71
C LEU A 252 34.79 -30.48 -32.93
N GLU A 253 35.87 -30.05 -33.57
CA GLU A 253 37.06 -29.47 -32.89
C GLU A 253 36.87 -28.08 -32.28
N ARG A 254 36.15 -27.16 -32.94
CA ARG A 254 36.07 -25.74 -32.51
C ARG A 254 35.29 -25.50 -31.22
N LYS A 255 34.80 -26.55 -30.58
CA LYS A 255 33.90 -26.50 -29.43
C LYS A 255 34.44 -27.24 -28.19
N CYS A 256 35.58 -27.94 -28.24
CA CYS A 256 36.17 -28.51 -27.02
C CYS A 256 36.68 -27.35 -26.13
N PRO A 257 36.34 -27.34 -24.83
CA PRO A 257 36.89 -26.36 -23.89
C PRO A 257 38.40 -26.56 -23.60
N CYS A 258 38.98 -27.69 -24.02
CA CYS A 258 40.36 -28.12 -23.78
C CYS A 258 41.39 -27.61 -24.81
N GLN A 259 42.69 -27.75 -24.51
CA GLN A 259 43.73 -27.80 -25.55
C GLN A 259 43.74 -29.22 -26.14
N SER A 260 43.42 -29.36 -27.43
CA SER A 260 43.35 -30.65 -28.13
C SER A 260 44.51 -30.85 -29.10
N ALA A 261 45.11 -32.04 -29.14
CA ALA A 261 46.23 -32.38 -30.03
C ALA A 261 46.03 -33.76 -30.70
N GLY A 262 45.53 -33.79 -31.94
CA GLY A 262 45.36 -35.03 -32.72
C GLY A 262 43.98 -35.67 -32.62
N ARG A 263 43.56 -36.39 -33.68
CA ARG A 263 42.22 -36.98 -33.84
C ARG A 263 42.31 -38.34 -34.53
N ASP A 264 41.59 -39.34 -34.00
CA ASP A 264 41.25 -40.56 -34.72
C ASP A 264 39.71 -40.71 -34.80
N LEU A 265 39.19 -41.13 -35.96
CA LEU A 265 37.77 -41.13 -36.30
C LEU A 265 37.30 -42.53 -36.69
N ASN A 266 36.37 -43.09 -35.91
CA ASN A 266 35.78 -44.40 -36.18
C ASN A 266 34.27 -44.29 -36.41
N GLU A 267 33.79 -44.86 -37.52
CA GLU A 267 32.36 -44.97 -37.85
C GLU A 267 31.82 -46.33 -37.44
N LEU A 268 30.70 -46.34 -36.70
CA LEU A 268 30.19 -47.56 -36.05
C LEU A 268 28.90 -48.11 -36.65
N LYS A 269 27.90 -47.24 -36.91
CA LYS A 269 26.54 -47.69 -37.26
C LYS A 269 25.67 -46.59 -37.88
N TRP A 270 24.81 -46.96 -38.83
CA TRP A 270 23.73 -46.11 -39.34
C TRP A 270 22.40 -46.33 -38.59
N TYR A 271 21.77 -45.26 -38.11
CA TYR A 271 20.49 -45.29 -37.37
C TYR A 271 19.27 -44.99 -38.25
N GLY A 272 19.48 -44.47 -39.46
CA GLY A 272 18.43 -44.10 -40.42
C GLY A 272 19.03 -43.40 -41.63
N PRO A 273 18.22 -43.02 -42.64
CA PRO A 273 18.73 -42.30 -43.79
C PRO A 273 19.42 -41.01 -43.33
N ARG A 274 20.74 -40.92 -43.58
CA ARG A 274 21.62 -39.76 -43.30
C ARG A 274 22.07 -39.54 -41.85
N ILE A 275 21.88 -40.48 -40.91
CA ILE A 275 22.38 -40.38 -39.52
C ILE A 275 23.31 -41.55 -39.19
N ALA A 276 24.58 -41.25 -38.89
CA ALA A 276 25.61 -42.20 -38.47
C ALA A 276 26.04 -41.96 -37.02
N HIS A 277 26.36 -43.03 -36.30
CA HIS A 277 27.04 -43.03 -35.01
C HIS A 277 28.55 -42.99 -35.24
N LEU A 278 29.21 -41.93 -34.76
CA LEU A 278 30.66 -41.83 -34.73
C LEU A 278 31.19 -41.89 -33.29
N VAL A 279 32.41 -42.39 -33.18
CA VAL A 279 33.26 -42.20 -32.00
C VAL A 279 34.52 -41.47 -32.42
N VAL A 280 34.84 -40.42 -31.68
CA VAL A 280 36.05 -39.61 -31.87
C VAL A 280 36.94 -39.80 -30.67
N ASP A 281 38.17 -40.25 -30.89
CA ASP A 281 39.19 -40.31 -29.87
C ASP A 281 40.02 -39.02 -29.95
N LEU A 282 39.96 -38.20 -28.89
CA LEU A 282 40.56 -36.86 -28.84
C LEU A 282 41.54 -36.75 -27.68
N GLN A 283 42.81 -36.52 -27.97
CA GLN A 283 43.82 -36.23 -26.95
C GLN A 283 43.62 -34.79 -26.44
N CYS A 284 43.43 -34.63 -25.14
CA CYS A 284 43.08 -33.37 -24.49
C CYS A 284 43.89 -33.12 -23.23
N LYS A 285 44.13 -31.84 -22.91
CA LYS A 285 44.65 -31.40 -21.61
C LYS A 285 43.67 -30.40 -20.95
N PRO A 286 43.38 -30.53 -19.63
CA PRO A 286 42.54 -29.57 -18.92
C PRO A 286 43.17 -28.17 -18.90
N LYS A 287 42.35 -27.13 -19.04
CA LYS A 287 42.76 -25.74 -18.77
C LYS A 287 42.56 -25.47 -17.28
N MET A 288 43.64 -25.18 -16.55
CA MET A 288 43.59 -24.86 -15.12
C MET A 288 43.77 -23.37 -14.86
N ASP A 289 43.39 -22.92 -13.67
CA ASP A 289 43.75 -21.58 -13.22
C ASP A 289 45.26 -21.49 -12.91
N SER A 290 45.82 -20.29 -13.00
CA SER A 290 47.27 -20.08 -12.86
C SER A 290 47.83 -20.43 -11.49
N THR A 291 46.98 -20.53 -10.47
CA THR A 291 47.40 -20.73 -9.07
C THR A 291 47.46 -22.22 -8.74
N THR A 292 46.45 -22.98 -9.17
CA THR A 292 46.41 -24.44 -9.12
C THR A 292 47.49 -25.03 -10.01
N GLU A 293 47.73 -24.46 -11.19
CA GLU A 293 48.82 -24.87 -12.08
C GLU A 293 50.19 -24.65 -11.42
N ARG A 294 50.38 -23.51 -10.73
CA ARG A 294 51.60 -23.25 -9.93
C ARG A 294 51.79 -24.23 -8.79
N ARG A 295 50.73 -24.57 -8.03
CA ARG A 295 50.79 -25.56 -6.94
C ARG A 295 51.17 -26.94 -7.47
N LEU A 296 50.46 -27.43 -8.48
CA LEU A 296 50.72 -28.75 -9.07
C LEU A 296 52.11 -28.82 -9.71
N SER A 297 52.58 -27.74 -10.34
CA SER A 297 53.95 -27.64 -10.84
C SER A 297 54.99 -27.68 -9.73
N ALA A 298 54.72 -27.06 -8.56
CA ALA A 298 55.62 -27.10 -7.42
C ALA A 298 55.67 -28.51 -6.80
N GLU A 299 54.53 -29.21 -6.70
CA GLU A 299 54.46 -30.61 -6.26
C GLU A 299 55.24 -31.53 -7.17
N GLN A 300 55.08 -31.36 -8.49
CA GLN A 300 55.81 -32.16 -9.46
C GLN A 300 57.32 -31.89 -9.40
N ASN A 301 57.72 -30.62 -9.26
CA ASN A 301 59.12 -30.24 -9.07
C ASN A 301 59.71 -30.89 -7.79
N LEU A 302 58.97 -30.93 -6.69
CA LEU A 302 59.41 -31.60 -5.46
C LEU A 302 59.69 -33.10 -5.70
N LEU A 303 58.83 -33.79 -6.43
CA LEU A 303 59.02 -35.21 -6.77
C LEU A 303 60.22 -35.43 -7.68
N GLU A 304 60.41 -34.56 -8.68
CA GLU A 304 61.57 -34.62 -9.60
C GLU A 304 62.89 -34.37 -8.86
N ILE A 305 62.93 -33.40 -7.94
CA ILE A 305 64.10 -33.14 -7.09
C ILE A 305 64.40 -34.35 -6.20
N LEU A 306 63.38 -34.95 -5.58
CA LEU A 306 63.55 -36.15 -4.75
C LEU A 306 64.12 -37.32 -5.57
N ASP A 307 63.55 -37.60 -6.74
CA ASP A 307 63.97 -38.69 -7.61
C ASP A 307 65.42 -38.50 -8.10
N SER A 308 65.74 -37.30 -8.59
CA SER A 308 67.10 -36.96 -9.04
C SER A 308 68.14 -37.09 -7.92
N ASN A 309 67.81 -36.66 -6.70
CA ASN A 309 68.72 -36.76 -5.56
C ASN A 309 68.91 -38.20 -5.09
N LEU A 310 67.83 -39.00 -5.07
CA LEU A 310 67.90 -40.42 -4.73
C LEU A 310 68.75 -41.20 -5.75
N GLN A 311 68.61 -40.90 -7.04
CA GLN A 311 69.42 -41.52 -8.09
C GLN A 311 70.91 -41.14 -7.96
N THR A 312 71.20 -39.89 -7.57
CA THR A 312 72.56 -39.45 -7.28
C THR A 312 73.15 -40.18 -6.07
N LEU A 313 72.38 -40.34 -4.98
CA LEU A 313 72.80 -41.10 -3.81
C LEU A 313 73.09 -42.57 -4.16
N GLN A 314 72.24 -43.18 -4.98
CA GLN A 314 72.43 -44.56 -5.45
C GLN A 314 73.73 -44.71 -6.26
N ASN A 315 74.03 -43.76 -7.14
CA ASN A 315 75.28 -43.76 -7.90
C ASN A 315 76.52 -43.67 -6.98
N ILE A 316 76.49 -42.78 -5.97
CA ILE A 316 77.58 -42.64 -4.99
C ILE A 316 77.77 -43.94 -4.21
N TRP A 317 76.69 -44.59 -3.77
CA TRP A 317 76.76 -45.86 -3.05
C TRP A 317 77.34 -46.98 -3.92
N ASN A 318 76.98 -47.02 -5.20
CA ASN A 318 77.53 -47.96 -6.18
C ASN A 318 79.03 -47.74 -6.39
N GLU A 319 79.47 -46.48 -6.51
CA GLU A 319 80.90 -46.13 -6.65
C GLU A 319 81.72 -46.47 -5.40
N MET A 320 81.12 -46.30 -4.21
CA MET A 320 81.74 -46.66 -2.94
C MET A 320 81.73 -48.17 -2.65
N GLY A 321 80.94 -48.96 -3.37
CA GLY A 321 80.79 -50.41 -3.14
C GLY A 321 80.07 -50.75 -1.83
N LEU A 322 79.11 -49.94 -1.39
CA LEU A 322 78.35 -50.21 -0.16
C LEU A 322 77.45 -51.45 -0.30
N PRO A 323 77.34 -52.28 0.75
CA PRO A 323 76.43 -53.41 0.74
C PRO A 323 74.96 -52.97 0.86
N GLU A 324 74.06 -53.69 0.17
CA GLU A 324 72.63 -53.37 0.03
C GLU A 324 71.90 -53.10 1.37
N TYR A 325 72.31 -53.79 2.45
CA TYR A 325 71.69 -53.61 3.77
C TYR A 325 71.96 -52.23 4.38
N GLU A 326 73.15 -51.64 4.17
CA GLU A 326 73.47 -50.29 4.66
C GLU A 326 72.77 -49.22 3.82
N CYS A 327 72.71 -49.41 2.50
CA CYS A 327 71.95 -48.53 1.61
C CYS A 327 70.46 -48.49 2.01
N LYS A 328 69.89 -49.66 2.33
CA LYS A 328 68.53 -49.78 2.84
C LYS A 328 68.32 -49.06 4.16
N GLU A 329 69.23 -49.22 5.13
CA GLU A 329 69.13 -48.56 6.44
C GLU A 329 69.21 -47.02 6.31
N ARG A 330 70.14 -46.53 5.48
CA ARG A 330 70.28 -45.09 5.20
C ARG A 330 69.02 -44.52 4.53
N LEU A 331 68.48 -45.23 3.54
CA LEU A 331 67.23 -44.82 2.87
C LEU A 331 66.04 -44.84 3.82
N GLN A 332 65.95 -45.84 4.71
CA GLN A 332 64.90 -45.91 5.73
C GLN A 332 64.95 -44.71 6.70
N ASN A 333 66.15 -44.26 7.07
CA ASN A 333 66.30 -43.06 7.89
C ASN A 333 65.84 -41.79 7.15
N THR A 334 66.19 -41.64 5.87
CA THR A 334 65.70 -40.53 5.02
C THR A 334 64.18 -40.54 4.90
N VAL A 335 63.57 -41.69 4.62
CA VAL A 335 62.12 -41.85 4.56
C VAL A 335 61.46 -41.45 5.88
N LYS A 336 62.05 -41.87 7.02
CA LYS A 336 61.55 -41.49 8.35
C LYS A 336 61.59 -39.97 8.57
N GLN A 337 62.66 -39.29 8.16
CA GLN A 337 62.77 -37.84 8.28
C GLN A 337 61.73 -37.09 7.43
N ILE A 338 61.54 -37.51 6.18
CA ILE A 338 60.54 -36.94 5.27
C ILE A 338 59.14 -37.16 5.84
N ASN A 339 58.83 -38.37 6.33
CA ASN A 339 57.53 -38.68 6.93
C ASN A 339 57.25 -37.83 8.17
N ASN A 340 58.24 -37.61 9.04
CA ASN A 340 58.07 -36.76 10.22
C ASN A 340 57.75 -35.31 9.81
N LEU A 341 58.51 -34.74 8.87
CA LEU A 341 58.27 -33.37 8.38
C LEU A 341 56.86 -33.22 7.78
N LEU A 342 56.44 -34.17 6.95
CA LEU A 342 55.09 -34.16 6.37
C LEU A 342 54.01 -34.32 7.44
N SER A 343 54.25 -35.14 8.46
CA SER A 343 53.30 -35.31 9.58
C SER A 343 53.15 -34.02 10.38
N ASP A 344 54.24 -33.29 10.63
CA ASP A 344 54.21 -32.00 11.31
C ASP A 344 53.42 -30.96 10.50
N MET A 345 53.65 -30.89 9.18
CA MET A 345 52.89 -30.00 8.28
C MET A 345 51.40 -30.36 8.23
N ILE A 346 51.07 -31.65 8.14
CA ILE A 346 49.68 -32.11 8.14
C ILE A 346 49.00 -31.73 9.47
N ALA A 347 49.66 -31.96 10.60
CA ALA A 347 49.11 -31.62 11.91
C ALA A 347 48.87 -30.10 12.07
N GLU A 348 49.73 -29.27 11.50
CA GLU A 348 49.54 -27.81 11.48
C GLU A 348 48.30 -27.41 10.66
N GLU A 349 48.14 -27.97 9.45
CA GLU A 349 46.97 -27.72 8.58
C GLU A 349 45.66 -28.24 9.18
N GLU A 350 45.69 -29.44 9.79
CA GLU A 350 44.56 -29.98 10.55
C GLU A 350 44.20 -29.04 11.73
N GLY A 351 45.19 -28.49 12.42
CA GLY A 351 45.01 -27.51 13.48
C GLY A 351 44.33 -26.21 13.00
N PHE A 352 44.70 -25.70 11.82
CA PHE A 352 44.02 -24.54 11.21
C PHE A 352 42.57 -24.84 10.84
N MET A 353 42.32 -26.02 10.30
CA MET A 353 40.98 -26.46 9.89
C MET A 353 40.05 -26.62 11.12
N ASP A 354 40.57 -27.18 12.20
CA ASP A 354 39.91 -27.28 13.51
C ASP A 354 39.56 -25.90 14.08
N LEU A 355 40.52 -24.97 14.05
CA LEU A 355 40.32 -23.60 14.53
C LEU A 355 39.25 -22.87 13.73
N ALA A 356 39.24 -23.02 12.41
CA ALA A 356 38.22 -22.44 11.53
C ALA A 356 36.83 -22.99 11.87
N THR A 357 36.72 -24.30 12.05
CA THR A 357 35.46 -24.98 12.41
C THR A 357 34.90 -24.47 13.74
N ARG A 358 35.72 -24.37 14.79
CA ARG A 358 35.30 -23.83 16.09
C ARG A 358 34.86 -22.37 16.01
N LYS A 359 35.53 -21.55 15.19
CA LYS A 359 35.12 -20.15 14.96
C LYS A 359 33.78 -20.05 14.25
N ILE A 360 33.56 -20.87 13.24
CA ILE A 360 32.27 -20.95 12.53
C ILE A 360 31.15 -21.29 13.53
N GLU A 361 31.35 -22.33 14.35
CA GLU A 361 30.35 -22.75 15.33
C GLU A 361 30.04 -21.66 16.37
N TYR A 362 31.08 -20.98 16.87
CA TYR A 362 30.93 -19.83 17.76
C TYR A 362 30.15 -18.69 17.09
N TYR A 363 30.55 -18.25 15.89
CA TYR A 363 29.88 -17.15 15.20
C TYR A 363 28.45 -17.50 14.80
N LYS A 364 28.19 -18.73 14.35
CA LYS A 364 26.85 -19.22 14.02
C LYS A 364 25.94 -19.18 15.23
N THR A 365 26.43 -19.62 16.40
CA THR A 365 25.65 -19.57 17.65
C THR A 365 25.30 -18.13 18.05
N GLU A 366 26.27 -17.22 18.00
CA GLU A 366 26.07 -15.79 18.31
C GLU A 366 25.12 -15.10 17.31
N VAL A 367 25.25 -15.40 16.02
CA VAL A 367 24.37 -14.90 14.96
C VAL A 367 22.94 -15.36 15.22
N ASN A 368 22.72 -16.65 15.45
CA ASN A 368 21.38 -17.20 15.70
C ASN A 368 20.73 -16.59 16.96
N ALA A 369 21.52 -16.35 18.01
CA ALA A 369 21.03 -15.69 19.22
C ALA A 369 20.57 -14.24 18.94
N LEU A 370 21.37 -13.46 18.22
CA LEU A 370 21.04 -12.08 17.86
C LEU A 370 19.89 -11.99 16.86
N GLU A 371 19.80 -12.89 15.88
CA GLU A 371 18.69 -12.91 14.92
C GLU A 371 17.37 -13.21 15.61
N LYS A 372 17.37 -14.10 16.62
CA LYS A 372 16.21 -14.36 17.47
C LYS A 372 15.82 -13.15 18.32
N GLU A 373 16.79 -12.45 18.92
CA GLU A 373 16.52 -11.24 19.70
C GLU A 373 15.97 -10.10 18.82
N LEU A 374 16.48 -9.96 17.59
CA LEU A 374 16.06 -8.93 16.64
C LEU A 374 14.83 -9.31 15.80
N ASN A 375 14.30 -10.52 15.99
CA ASN A 375 13.21 -11.13 15.23
C ASN A 375 13.42 -11.10 13.70
N LEU A 376 14.64 -11.44 13.26
CA LEU A 376 15.01 -11.54 11.86
C LEU A 376 14.90 -13.00 11.38
N GLN A 377 14.41 -13.20 10.15
CA GLN A 377 14.39 -14.54 9.55
C GLN A 377 15.76 -14.90 8.97
N GLU A 378 16.13 -16.18 9.07
CA GLU A 378 17.36 -16.73 8.48
C GLU A 378 17.32 -16.56 6.95
N GLU A 379 18.20 -15.72 6.40
CA GLU A 379 18.46 -15.68 4.96
C GLU A 379 19.42 -16.80 4.59
N ASN A 380 18.85 -17.96 4.22
CA ASN A 380 19.44 -19.10 3.51
C ASN A 380 20.87 -19.52 3.91
N GLU A 381 21.01 -20.75 4.43
CA GLU A 381 22.29 -21.49 4.38
C GLU A 381 22.73 -21.63 2.92
N GLY A 382 23.55 -20.70 2.44
CA GLY A 382 24.19 -20.81 1.14
C GLY A 382 25.19 -21.96 1.17
N ASP A 383 25.25 -22.75 0.10
CA ASP A 383 26.30 -23.77 -0.08
C ASP A 383 27.67 -23.06 -0.13
N PHE A 384 28.35 -22.97 1.01
CA PHE A 384 29.65 -22.31 1.11
C PHE A 384 30.73 -23.14 0.38
N LEU A 385 31.50 -22.51 -0.52
CA LEU A 385 32.66 -23.13 -1.17
C LEU A 385 33.89 -23.18 -0.23
N GLY A 386 33.73 -23.80 0.94
CA GLY A 386 34.81 -24.10 1.88
C GLY A 386 34.80 -23.28 3.18
N LEU A 387 35.51 -23.82 4.20
CA LEU A 387 35.47 -23.34 5.58
C LEU A 387 35.94 -21.88 5.76
N VAL A 388 36.92 -21.42 4.99
CA VAL A 388 37.41 -20.02 5.10
C VAL A 388 36.35 -19.01 4.66
N VAL A 389 35.58 -19.34 3.63
CA VAL A 389 34.49 -18.48 3.12
C VAL A 389 33.35 -18.46 4.12
N GLU A 390 33.03 -19.62 4.70
CA GLU A 390 32.00 -19.78 5.73
C GLU A 390 32.36 -18.99 7.02
N GLU A 391 33.59 -19.11 7.53
CA GLU A 391 34.05 -18.35 8.70
C GLU A 391 33.95 -16.84 8.47
N HIS A 392 34.40 -16.38 7.30
CA HIS A 392 34.35 -14.96 6.96
C HIS A 392 32.90 -14.47 6.90
N TYR A 393 31.99 -15.25 6.32
CA TYR A 393 30.57 -14.90 6.23
C TYR A 393 29.96 -14.70 7.63
N TYR A 394 30.06 -15.69 8.52
CA TYR A 394 29.45 -15.58 9.85
C TYR A 394 30.10 -14.48 10.70
N ARG A 395 31.41 -14.26 10.56
CA ARG A 395 32.09 -13.15 11.24
C ARG A 395 31.56 -11.78 10.80
N GLN A 396 31.36 -11.58 9.49
CA GLN A 396 30.80 -10.33 8.97
C GLN A 396 29.33 -10.16 9.35
N ARG A 397 28.55 -11.24 9.28
CA ARG A 397 27.14 -11.23 9.68
C ARG A 397 26.97 -10.87 11.14
N LEU A 398 27.79 -11.46 12.02
CA LEU A 398 27.80 -11.12 13.45
C LEU A 398 28.10 -9.64 13.68
N LYS A 399 29.08 -9.08 12.95
CA LYS A 399 29.42 -7.66 13.05
C LYS A 399 28.22 -6.76 12.66
N GLN A 400 27.56 -7.08 11.55
CA GLN A 400 26.37 -6.34 11.09
C GLN A 400 25.23 -6.38 12.10
N LEU A 401 24.95 -7.56 12.67
CA LEU A 401 23.87 -7.73 13.65
C LEU A 401 24.16 -6.96 14.95
N ARG A 402 25.40 -6.94 15.43
CA ARG A 402 25.78 -6.14 16.61
C ARG A 402 25.67 -4.63 16.36
N GLU A 403 25.99 -4.17 15.15
CA GLU A 403 25.77 -2.76 14.77
C GLU A 403 24.28 -2.41 14.75
N GLU A 404 23.44 -3.30 14.21
CA GLU A 404 21.97 -3.14 14.16
C GLU A 404 21.34 -3.17 15.57
N GLU A 405 21.75 -4.10 16.43
CA GLU A 405 21.35 -4.17 17.84
C GLU A 405 21.62 -2.85 18.56
N LYS A 406 22.84 -2.32 18.42
CA LYS A 406 23.22 -1.03 19.00
C LYS A 406 22.33 0.11 18.46
N ARG A 407 22.08 0.14 17.15
CA ARG A 407 21.22 1.15 16.51
C ARG A 407 19.79 1.10 17.06
N ARG A 408 19.21 -0.10 17.21
CA ARG A 408 17.86 -0.30 17.75
C ARG A 408 17.76 0.06 19.23
N LYS A 409 18.77 -0.23 20.04
CA LYS A 409 18.83 0.20 21.45
C LYS A 409 18.80 1.72 21.61
N ILE A 410 19.57 2.43 20.78
CA ILE A 410 19.55 3.90 20.75
C ILE A 410 18.16 4.40 20.34
N LEU A 411 17.60 3.86 19.25
CA LEU A 411 16.27 4.24 18.78
C LEU A 411 15.19 4.00 19.84
N TYR A 412 15.21 2.85 20.51
CA TYR A 412 14.29 2.53 21.59
C TYR A 412 14.36 3.56 22.72
N SER A 413 15.59 3.87 23.18
CA SER A 413 15.81 4.87 24.23
C SER A 413 15.23 6.23 23.85
N ASP A 414 15.52 6.71 22.63
CA ASP A 414 15.01 7.99 22.12
C ASP A 414 13.47 8.00 22.02
N LEU A 415 12.87 6.91 21.53
CA LEU A 415 11.42 6.78 21.41
C LEU A 415 10.74 6.83 22.79
N ILE A 416 11.28 6.08 23.76
CA ILE A 416 10.76 6.01 25.12
C ILE A 416 10.86 7.36 25.83
N GLU A 417 12.01 8.04 25.74
CA GLU A 417 12.20 9.38 26.34
C GLU A 417 11.19 10.39 25.76
N ASN A 418 11.06 10.44 24.43
CA ASN A 418 10.12 11.34 23.78
C ASN A 418 8.65 11.01 24.10
N LEU A 419 8.31 9.72 24.18
CA LEU A 419 6.98 9.29 24.59
C LEU A 419 6.71 9.69 26.03
N GLN A 420 7.64 9.48 26.96
CA GLN A 420 7.49 9.87 28.36
C GLN A 420 7.20 11.37 28.52
N ILE A 421 7.90 12.22 27.77
CA ILE A 421 7.64 13.67 27.73
C ILE A 421 6.20 13.95 27.26
N LEU A 422 5.74 13.31 26.18
CA LEU A 422 4.40 13.52 25.64
C LEU A 422 3.30 13.01 26.57
N TYR A 423 3.49 11.84 27.20
CA TYR A 423 2.56 11.28 28.16
C TYR A 423 2.41 12.18 29.39
N THR A 424 3.53 12.69 29.91
CA THR A 424 3.54 13.67 31.01
C THR A 424 2.76 14.92 30.63
N ARG A 425 2.99 15.47 29.43
CA ARG A 425 2.24 16.65 28.93
C ARG A 425 0.75 16.38 28.72
N LEU A 426 0.38 15.17 28.31
CA LEU A 426 -1.01 14.75 28.12
C LEU A 426 -1.69 14.31 29.42
N GLY A 427 -0.95 14.22 30.54
CA GLY A 427 -1.45 13.75 31.84
C GLY A 427 -1.90 12.29 31.81
N GLU A 428 -1.24 11.45 31.02
CA GLU A 428 -1.54 10.03 30.87
C GLU A 428 -0.44 9.17 31.53
N ASP A 429 -0.79 7.96 31.98
CA ASP A 429 0.16 7.04 32.60
C ASP A 429 1.06 6.35 31.55
N PHE A 430 2.36 6.34 31.81
CA PHE A 430 3.40 5.76 30.95
C PHE A 430 3.88 4.37 31.43
N SER A 431 3.49 3.94 32.63
CA SER A 431 4.02 2.73 33.30
C SER A 431 3.91 1.44 32.46
N SER A 432 2.81 1.31 31.71
CA SER A 432 2.51 0.14 30.86
C SER A 432 3.38 0.00 29.61
N ILE A 433 4.04 1.09 29.17
CA ILE A 433 4.91 1.08 27.98
C ILE A 433 6.35 0.82 28.40
N SER A 434 6.76 1.38 29.55
CA SER A 434 8.11 1.23 30.10
C SER A 434 8.50 -0.22 30.45
N SER A 435 7.53 -1.13 30.62
CA SER A 435 7.76 -2.48 31.14
C SER A 435 8.07 -3.52 30.06
N ASN A 436 7.80 -3.20 28.78
CA ASN A 436 7.95 -4.14 27.67
C ASN A 436 9.15 -3.77 26.80
N PHE A 437 10.36 -4.09 27.27
CA PHE A 437 11.56 -3.95 26.45
C PHE A 437 11.56 -4.99 25.32
N ASP A 438 11.51 -4.52 24.08
CA ASP A 438 11.57 -5.35 22.87
C ASP A 438 12.27 -4.57 21.74
N LEU A 439 13.23 -5.20 21.06
CA LEU A 439 14.01 -4.63 19.95
C LEU A 439 13.53 -5.14 18.58
N SER A 440 12.41 -5.86 18.53
CA SER A 440 11.77 -6.25 17.28
C SER A 440 11.40 -5.01 16.45
N THR A 441 11.48 -5.15 15.12
CA THR A 441 11.09 -4.08 14.19
C THR A 441 9.63 -3.69 14.37
N GLU A 442 8.76 -4.68 14.55
CA GLU A 442 7.32 -4.48 14.76
C GLU A 442 7.03 -3.65 16.02
N HIS A 443 7.73 -3.91 17.11
CA HIS A 443 7.58 -3.14 18.34
C HIS A 443 8.08 -1.69 18.19
N LEU A 444 9.26 -1.49 17.59
CA LEU A 444 9.80 -0.14 17.34
C LEU A 444 8.90 0.66 16.39
N ASP A 445 8.35 0.03 15.37
CA ASP A 445 7.39 0.65 14.46
C ASP A 445 6.09 1.03 15.21
N ALA A 446 5.59 0.16 16.09
CA ALA A 446 4.43 0.46 16.93
C ALA A 446 4.70 1.66 17.87
N LEU A 447 5.85 1.70 18.54
CA LEU A 447 6.25 2.84 19.38
C LEU A 447 6.39 4.13 18.57
N SER A 448 7.00 4.08 17.39
CA SER A 448 7.16 5.26 16.52
C SER A 448 5.80 5.79 16.03
N ALA A 449 4.87 4.89 15.66
CA ALA A 449 3.52 5.25 15.28
C ALA A 449 2.75 5.86 16.45
N GLN A 450 2.92 5.31 17.66
CA GLN A 450 2.33 5.84 18.88
C GLN A 450 2.88 7.23 19.22
N LEU A 451 4.19 7.45 19.10
CA LEU A 451 4.83 8.75 19.30
C LEU A 451 4.26 9.78 18.33
N LYS A 452 4.10 9.42 17.05
CA LYS A 452 3.50 10.29 16.03
C LYS A 452 2.07 10.68 16.41
N ARG A 453 1.22 9.70 16.76
CA ARG A 453 -0.17 9.95 17.19
C ARG A 453 -0.23 10.87 18.42
N LYS A 454 0.60 10.62 19.44
CA LYS A 454 0.64 11.44 20.66
C LYS A 454 1.17 12.85 20.39
N ARG A 455 2.16 13.00 19.52
CA ARG A 455 2.69 14.31 19.10
C ARG A 455 1.63 15.13 18.38
N GLU A 456 0.89 14.53 17.45
CA GLU A 456 -0.24 15.17 16.75
C GLU A 456 -1.36 15.57 17.70
N LEU A 457 -1.73 14.69 18.64
CA LEU A 457 -2.72 14.99 19.68
C LEU A 457 -2.28 16.16 20.57
N CYS A 458 -1.03 16.16 21.05
CA CYS A 458 -0.50 17.24 21.86
C CYS A 458 -0.50 18.57 21.09
N LYS A 459 -0.11 18.55 19.81
CA LYS A 459 -0.14 19.73 18.92
C LYS A 459 -1.56 20.28 18.75
N SER A 460 -2.54 19.42 18.50
CA SER A 460 -3.94 19.80 18.37
C SER A 460 -4.48 20.43 19.66
N ARG A 461 -4.21 19.81 20.81
CA ARG A 461 -4.63 20.32 22.12
C ARG A 461 -3.96 21.66 22.48
N SER A 462 -2.66 21.79 22.23
CA SER A 462 -1.94 23.07 22.40
C SER A 462 -2.54 24.18 21.53
N ALA A 463 -2.94 23.88 20.29
CA ALA A 463 -3.57 24.86 19.41
C ALA A 463 -4.93 25.32 19.94
N MET A 464 -5.78 24.39 20.40
CA MET A 464 -7.07 24.74 21.03
C MET A 464 -6.89 25.62 22.27
N LEU A 465 -5.92 25.28 23.13
CA LEU A 465 -5.60 26.10 24.31
C LEU A 465 -5.17 27.52 23.93
N LYS A 466 -4.34 27.69 22.89
CA LYS A 466 -3.94 29.01 22.40
C LYS A 466 -5.13 29.85 21.92
N VAL A 467 -6.04 29.26 21.15
CA VAL A 467 -7.24 29.94 20.65
C VAL A 467 -8.14 30.35 21.81
N ASN A 468 -8.49 29.41 22.71
CA ASN A 468 -9.34 29.70 23.85
C ASN A 468 -8.74 30.78 24.75
N MET A 469 -7.43 30.77 24.97
CA MET A 469 -6.75 31.78 25.79
C MET A 469 -6.71 33.15 25.13
N ALA A 470 -6.55 33.24 23.81
CA ALA A 470 -6.62 34.51 23.11
C ALA A 470 -8.02 35.13 23.23
N GLU A 471 -9.07 34.32 23.07
CA GLU A 471 -10.46 34.76 23.24
C GLU A 471 -10.76 35.16 24.69
N ILE A 472 -10.31 34.37 25.68
CA ILE A 472 -10.43 34.71 27.10
C ILE A 472 -9.76 36.06 27.38
N LYS A 473 -8.50 36.25 26.97
CA LYS A 473 -7.75 37.49 27.22
C LYS A 473 -8.46 38.70 26.62
N SER A 474 -8.96 38.57 25.38
CA SER A 474 -9.73 39.64 24.71
C SER A 474 -11.02 39.99 25.45
N MET A 475 -11.80 38.99 25.90
CA MET A 475 -13.05 39.23 26.64
C MET A 475 -12.77 39.84 28.03
N VAL A 476 -11.75 39.35 28.74
CA VAL A 476 -11.35 39.88 30.04
C VAL A 476 -10.92 41.34 29.94
N GLU A 477 -10.12 41.69 28.93
CA GLU A 477 -9.66 43.06 28.70
C GLU A 477 -10.83 44.00 28.40
N GLU A 478 -11.75 43.62 27.51
CA GLU A 478 -12.88 44.47 27.11
C GLU A 478 -13.92 44.66 28.23
N MET A 479 -14.17 43.63 29.04
CA MET A 479 -15.10 43.71 30.17
C MET A 479 -14.48 44.30 31.44
N HIS A 480 -13.16 44.48 31.47
CA HIS A 480 -12.40 44.68 32.71
C HIS A 480 -12.77 43.63 33.78
N TYR A 481 -12.85 42.37 33.36
CA TYR A 481 -13.32 41.28 34.22
C TYR A 481 -12.35 41.00 35.37
N THR A 482 -12.88 40.79 36.56
CA THR A 482 -12.11 40.40 37.76
C THR A 482 -12.74 39.18 38.41
N THR A 483 -11.91 38.30 38.98
CA THR A 483 -12.39 37.07 39.61
C THR A 483 -11.68 36.78 40.94
N LYS A 484 -12.39 36.11 41.85
CA LYS A 484 -11.85 35.65 43.14
C LYS A 484 -11.20 34.27 43.05
N SER A 485 -11.41 33.55 41.95
CA SER A 485 -10.82 32.23 41.75
C SER A 485 -9.32 32.36 41.47
N SER A 486 -8.50 31.75 42.34
CA SER A 486 -7.04 31.70 42.16
C SER A 486 -6.65 31.01 40.85
N PHE A 487 -7.35 29.94 40.46
CA PHE A 487 -7.14 29.23 39.19
C PHE A 487 -7.39 30.13 37.98
N LYS A 488 -8.55 30.80 37.92
CA LYS A 488 -8.90 31.69 36.80
C LYS A 488 -7.95 32.88 36.70
N ASN A 489 -7.59 33.50 37.83
CA ASN A 489 -6.60 34.58 37.85
C ASN A 489 -5.23 34.12 37.35
N SER A 490 -4.76 32.95 37.83
CA SER A 490 -3.49 32.38 37.36
C SER A 490 -3.51 32.10 35.86
N LEU A 491 -4.65 31.66 35.31
CA LEU A 491 -4.81 31.39 33.89
C LEU A 491 -4.77 32.68 33.06
N ILE A 492 -5.44 33.75 33.51
CA ILE A 492 -5.44 35.06 32.83
C ILE A 492 -4.02 35.64 32.76
N MET A 493 -3.26 35.51 33.86
CA MET A 493 -1.89 36.03 33.97
C MET A 493 -0.83 35.15 33.30
N ALA A 494 -1.18 33.94 32.86
CA ALA A 494 -0.22 33.03 32.26
C ALA A 494 0.23 33.50 30.85
N GLU A 495 1.55 33.46 30.61
CA GLU A 495 2.13 33.73 29.28
C GLU A 495 1.95 32.54 28.33
N ASP A 496 2.30 31.33 28.78
CA ASP A 496 2.14 30.09 28.01
C ASP A 496 1.58 28.94 28.87
N ILE A 497 0.43 28.40 28.47
CA ILE A 497 -0.24 27.28 29.14
C ILE A 497 -0.11 25.96 28.36
N THR A 498 0.56 25.98 27.21
CA THR A 498 0.59 24.84 26.28
C THR A 498 1.49 23.68 26.71
N GLN A 499 2.20 23.85 27.82
CA GLN A 499 2.96 22.75 28.44
C GLN A 499 2.03 21.68 29.01
N ASN A 500 0.88 22.06 29.60
CA ASN A 500 -0.12 21.12 30.10
C ASN A 500 -1.23 20.93 29.05
N CYS A 501 -1.23 19.77 28.41
CA CYS A 501 -2.22 19.36 27.41
C CYS A 501 -3.13 18.23 27.92
N SER A 502 -3.26 18.11 29.24
CA SER A 502 -4.12 17.10 29.83
C SER A 502 -5.59 17.35 29.53
N LEU A 503 -6.36 16.27 29.34
CA LEU A 503 -7.78 16.39 29.01
C LEU A 503 -8.57 17.14 30.11
N GLN A 504 -8.20 16.94 31.38
CA GLN A 504 -8.82 17.63 32.51
C GLN A 504 -8.52 19.14 32.50
N PHE A 505 -7.28 19.52 32.17
CA PHE A 505 -6.91 20.93 32.05
C PHE A 505 -7.64 21.59 30.88
N LEU A 506 -7.71 20.95 29.70
CA LEU A 506 -8.45 21.47 28.55
C LEU A 506 -9.94 21.69 28.88
N LYS A 507 -10.58 20.72 29.54
CA LYS A 507 -11.98 20.85 29.97
C LYS A 507 -12.18 22.02 30.93
N SER A 508 -11.24 22.23 31.85
CA SER A 508 -11.29 23.34 32.81
C SER A 508 -11.15 24.70 32.12
N VAL A 509 -10.24 24.82 31.15
CA VAL A 509 -10.06 26.04 30.34
C VAL A 509 -11.28 26.29 29.45
N GLN A 510 -11.82 25.25 28.80
CA GLN A 510 -13.04 25.37 27.99
C GLN A 510 -14.24 25.78 28.83
N SER A 511 -14.42 25.18 30.00
CA SER A 511 -15.51 25.55 30.91
C SER A 511 -15.43 27.00 31.34
N PHE A 512 -14.22 27.52 31.59
CA PHE A 512 -14.04 28.94 31.91
C PHE A 512 -14.28 29.84 30.70
N HIS A 513 -13.82 29.44 29.51
CA HIS A 513 -14.11 30.14 28.26
C HIS A 513 -15.62 30.26 28.01
N ASP A 514 -16.37 29.16 28.15
CA ASP A 514 -17.81 29.14 27.94
C ASP A 514 -18.57 29.99 28.96
N GLU A 515 -18.16 29.94 30.24
CA GLU A 515 -18.69 30.79 31.31
C GLU A 515 -18.46 32.27 31.00
N LEU A 516 -17.23 32.64 30.66
CA LEU A 516 -16.86 34.02 30.35
C LEU A 516 -17.56 34.52 29.08
N LYS A 517 -17.73 33.66 28.07
CA LYS A 517 -18.47 33.99 26.84
C LYS A 517 -19.94 34.30 27.13
N HIS A 518 -20.55 33.58 28.07
CA HIS A 518 -21.91 33.85 28.50
C HIS A 518 -22.02 35.19 29.26
N GLU A 519 -21.06 35.50 30.12
CA GLU A 519 -20.99 36.81 30.80
C GLU A 519 -20.72 37.96 29.82
N TYR A 520 -19.83 37.74 28.85
CA TYR A 520 -19.55 38.70 27.78
C TYR A 520 -20.79 38.99 26.93
N ALA A 521 -21.58 37.97 26.58
CA ALA A 521 -22.84 38.18 25.87
C ALA A 521 -23.83 39.05 26.67
N LYS A 522 -23.92 38.86 27.99
CA LYS A 522 -24.75 39.73 28.86
C LYS A 522 -24.21 41.15 28.90
N PHE A 523 -22.90 41.32 29.03
CA PHE A 523 -22.25 42.63 29.01
C PHE A 523 -22.51 43.39 27.70
N ILE A 524 -22.47 42.70 26.55
CA ILE A 524 -22.78 43.31 25.25
C ILE A 524 -24.26 43.72 25.16
N GLU A 525 -25.19 42.90 25.64
CA GLU A 525 -26.63 43.24 25.62
C GLU A 525 -26.95 44.40 26.58
N GLU A 526 -26.32 44.43 27.76
CA GLU A 526 -26.43 45.56 28.69
C GLU A 526 -25.87 46.84 28.06
N ARG A 527 -24.70 46.77 27.44
CA ARG A 527 -24.09 47.90 26.71
C ARG A 527 -25.00 48.39 25.58
N LYS A 528 -25.63 47.48 24.84
CA LYS A 528 -26.59 47.80 23.78
C LYS A 528 -27.80 48.53 24.34
N LEU A 529 -28.36 48.09 25.48
CA LEU A 529 -29.49 48.75 26.13
C LEU A 529 -29.13 50.18 26.56
N ILE A 530 -27.94 50.37 27.16
CA ILE A 530 -27.44 51.71 27.52
C ILE A 530 -27.29 52.59 26.28
N CYS A 531 -26.75 52.06 25.18
CA CYS A 531 -26.64 52.80 23.92
C CYS A 531 -28.02 53.19 23.38
N GLU A 532 -28.99 52.29 23.40
CA GLU A 532 -30.35 52.56 22.92
C GLU A 532 -31.06 53.61 23.79
N GLU A 533 -30.86 53.58 25.10
CA GLU A 533 -31.33 54.62 26.01
C GLU A 533 -30.68 55.97 25.66
N LYS A 534 -29.37 56.01 25.44
CA LYS A 534 -28.65 57.24 25.05
C LYS A 534 -29.08 57.74 23.68
N ILE A 535 -29.34 56.86 22.71
CA ILE A 535 -29.88 57.24 21.40
C ILE A 535 -31.30 57.78 21.55
N ALA A 536 -32.13 57.23 22.46
CA ALA A 536 -33.45 57.77 22.75
C ALA A 536 -33.37 59.16 23.40
N GLN A 537 -32.49 59.35 24.38
CA GLN A 537 -32.19 60.65 24.99
C GLN A 537 -31.71 61.66 23.95
N LEU A 538 -30.80 61.23 23.06
CA LEU A 538 -30.29 62.06 21.96
C LEU A 538 -31.40 62.48 20.99
N ASN A 539 -32.29 61.56 20.60
CA ASN A 539 -33.46 61.87 19.77
C ASN A 539 -34.42 62.84 20.47
N GLN A 540 -34.64 62.67 21.78
CA GLN A 540 -35.43 63.61 22.57
C GLN A 540 -34.78 65.00 22.56
N MET A 541 -33.47 65.10 22.80
CA MET A 541 -32.75 66.36 22.77
C MET A 541 -32.76 67.02 21.39
N TRP A 542 -32.57 66.24 20.31
CA TRP A 542 -32.73 66.75 18.95
C TRP A 542 -34.14 67.29 18.68
N ASN A 543 -35.18 66.65 19.23
CA ASN A 543 -36.56 67.13 19.14
C ASN A 543 -36.77 68.41 19.96
N CYS A 544 -36.26 68.49 21.19
CA CYS A 544 -36.36 69.70 22.02
C CYS A 544 -35.63 70.89 21.38
N CYS A 545 -34.46 70.65 20.80
CA CYS A 545 -33.65 71.64 20.10
C CYS A 545 -34.09 71.91 18.65
N LYS A 546 -35.10 71.18 18.15
CA LYS A 546 -35.64 71.30 16.78
C LYS A 546 -34.58 71.18 15.66
N ILE A 547 -33.59 70.30 15.87
CA ILE A 547 -32.51 70.02 14.93
C ILE A 547 -33.05 69.36 13.66
N ALA A 548 -32.55 69.76 12.49
CA ALA A 548 -32.99 69.26 11.19
C ALA A 548 -32.66 67.78 10.97
N SER A 549 -33.51 67.07 10.22
CA SER A 549 -33.36 65.62 10.00
C SER A 549 -32.04 65.22 9.34
N GLU A 550 -31.54 66.05 8.41
CA GLU A 550 -30.26 65.82 7.70
C GLU A 550 -29.06 65.81 8.67
N GLN A 551 -29.02 66.75 9.62
CA GLN A 551 -27.95 66.86 10.61
C GLN A 551 -27.93 65.66 11.56
N ARG A 552 -29.12 65.17 11.97
CA ARG A 552 -29.25 63.96 12.79
C ARG A 552 -28.70 62.74 12.05
N GLN A 553 -29.01 62.62 10.76
CA GLN A 553 -28.55 61.51 9.93
C GLN A 553 -27.03 61.56 9.72
N LEU A 554 -26.45 62.73 9.48
CA LEU A 554 -25.00 62.90 9.39
C LEU A 554 -24.29 62.45 10.66
N PHE A 555 -24.79 62.83 11.84
CA PHE A 555 -24.23 62.35 13.11
C PHE A 555 -24.35 60.83 13.25
N MET A 556 -25.54 60.26 13.03
CA MET A 556 -25.74 58.82 13.17
C MET A 556 -24.90 57.98 12.19
N THR A 557 -24.70 58.47 10.96
CA THR A 557 -23.87 57.79 9.95
C THR A 557 -22.37 57.92 10.20
N SER A 558 -21.93 58.92 10.98
CA SER A 558 -20.53 59.08 11.38
C SER A 558 -20.05 57.98 12.36
N ILE A 559 -20.98 57.32 13.05
CA ILE A 559 -20.69 56.30 14.05
C ILE A 559 -20.61 54.94 13.39
N LYS A 560 -19.38 54.38 13.34
CA LYS A 560 -19.11 53.09 12.68
C LYS A 560 -19.81 51.90 13.35
N ASP A 561 -19.75 51.83 14.68
CA ASP A 561 -20.40 50.78 15.47
C ASP A 561 -21.26 51.42 16.56
N LYS A 562 -22.57 51.32 16.35
CA LYS A 562 -23.65 51.89 17.18
C LYS A 562 -23.58 51.45 18.65
N TYR A 563 -22.99 50.28 18.94
CA TYR A 563 -23.01 49.69 20.29
C TYR A 563 -21.62 49.58 20.93
N SER A 564 -20.62 50.24 20.34
CA SER A 564 -19.26 50.25 20.86
C SER A 564 -19.09 51.18 22.07
N ALA A 565 -18.09 50.93 22.89
CA ALA A 565 -17.70 51.83 23.98
C ALA A 565 -17.39 53.26 23.47
N LYS A 566 -16.81 53.37 22.26
CA LYS A 566 -16.53 54.67 21.62
C LYS A 566 -17.82 55.41 21.24
N ALA A 567 -18.83 54.69 20.74
CA ALA A 567 -20.12 55.29 20.41
C ALA A 567 -20.83 55.85 21.65
N LEU A 568 -20.78 55.16 22.80
CA LEU A 568 -21.32 55.69 24.06
C LEU A 568 -20.70 57.02 24.45
N VAL A 569 -19.38 57.17 24.31
CA VAL A 569 -18.69 58.44 24.59
C VAL A 569 -19.17 59.53 23.61
N GLN A 570 -19.32 59.20 22.34
CA GLN A 570 -19.82 60.14 21.32
C GLN A 570 -21.27 60.58 21.60
N TYR A 571 -22.16 59.65 21.95
CA TYR A 571 -23.55 59.95 22.31
C TYR A 571 -23.63 60.87 23.52
N ASN A 572 -22.89 60.57 24.60
CA ASN A 572 -22.88 61.42 25.79
C ASN A 572 -22.34 62.83 25.50
N ASN A 573 -21.28 62.94 24.70
CA ASN A 573 -20.74 64.25 24.33
C ASN A 573 -21.74 65.08 23.50
N GLU A 574 -22.43 64.45 22.55
CA GLU A 574 -23.43 65.14 21.74
C GLU A 574 -24.66 65.53 22.56
N ILE A 575 -25.13 64.67 23.47
CA ILE A 575 -26.19 65.01 24.42
C ILE A 575 -25.78 66.24 25.25
N ASN A 576 -24.57 66.25 25.82
CA ASN A 576 -24.06 67.39 26.59
C ASN A 576 -23.98 68.67 25.76
N ASN A 577 -23.60 68.57 24.48
CA ASN A 577 -23.57 69.72 23.56
C ASN A 577 -24.99 70.25 23.29
N LEU A 578 -25.96 69.36 23.06
CA LEU A 578 -27.35 69.71 22.84
C LEU A 578 -28.03 70.26 24.09
N GLU A 579 -27.69 69.78 25.28
CA GLU A 579 -28.18 70.32 26.55
C GLU A 579 -27.71 71.76 26.75
N LYS A 580 -26.41 72.03 26.52
CA LYS A 580 -25.87 73.40 26.53
C LYS A 580 -26.56 74.29 25.48
N PHE A 581 -26.81 73.75 24.29
CA PHE A 581 -27.53 74.45 23.22
C PHE A 581 -28.98 74.76 23.61
N TYR A 582 -29.67 73.80 24.23
CA TYR A 582 -31.05 73.97 24.68
C TYR A 582 -31.16 75.01 25.78
N GLU A 583 -30.34 74.93 26.83
CA GLU A 583 -30.44 75.85 27.97
C GLU A 583 -30.16 77.31 27.58
N SER A 584 -29.22 77.57 26.67
CA SER A 584 -28.97 78.94 26.20
C SER A 584 -30.11 79.54 25.37
N ARG A 585 -31.00 78.69 24.82
CA ARG A 585 -32.09 79.08 23.90
C ARG A 585 -33.49 78.77 24.46
N LYS A 586 -33.55 78.29 25.69
CA LYS A 586 -34.75 77.82 26.39
C LYS A 586 -35.93 78.81 26.37
N PRO A 587 -35.74 80.14 26.58
CA PRO A 587 -36.85 81.08 26.54
C PRO A 587 -37.58 81.12 25.19
N VAL A 588 -36.84 80.98 24.08
CA VAL A 588 -37.39 81.00 22.72
C VAL A 588 -38.05 79.66 22.38
N LEU A 589 -37.37 78.55 22.69
CA LEU A 589 -37.87 77.20 22.39
C LEU A 589 -39.16 76.86 23.16
N GLN A 590 -39.27 77.28 24.44
CA GLN A 590 -40.49 77.06 25.24
C GLN A 590 -41.68 77.86 24.72
N LEU A 591 -41.47 79.13 24.34
CA LEU A 591 -42.52 79.95 23.73
C LEU A 591 -42.99 79.36 22.39
N TYR A 592 -42.07 78.78 21.62
CA TYR A 592 -42.41 78.08 20.39
C TYR A 592 -43.23 76.82 20.66
N GLU A 593 -42.84 75.99 21.63
CA GLU A 593 -43.59 74.80 22.01
C GLU A 593 -45.00 75.16 22.52
N GLU A 594 -45.14 76.23 23.30
CA GLU A 594 -46.45 76.75 23.72
C GLU A 594 -47.29 77.17 22.51
N TRP A 595 -46.68 77.86 21.53
CA TRP A 595 -47.34 78.23 20.28
C TRP A 595 -47.76 77.00 19.45
N GLU A 596 -46.86 76.03 19.27
CA GLU A 596 -47.09 74.80 18.51
C GLU A 596 -48.21 73.97 19.13
N ASN A 597 -48.25 73.85 20.47
CA ASN A 597 -49.34 73.18 21.19
C ASN A 597 -50.69 73.89 21.00
N LEU A 598 -50.73 75.22 21.15
CA LEU A 598 -51.96 76.00 20.89
C LEU A 598 -52.41 75.88 19.44
N TRP A 599 -51.47 75.83 18.50
CA TRP A 599 -51.75 75.62 17.08
C TRP A 599 -52.32 74.22 16.80
N GLN A 600 -51.74 73.17 17.38
CA GLN A 600 -52.29 71.81 17.28
C GLN A 600 -53.68 71.69 17.91
N MET A 601 -53.90 72.35 19.06
CA MET A 601 -55.23 72.45 19.67
C MET A 601 -56.22 73.14 18.74
N LYS A 602 -55.82 74.21 18.03
CA LYS A 602 -56.66 74.88 17.01
C LYS A 602 -57.06 73.93 15.88
N ILE A 603 -56.10 73.20 15.31
CA ILE A 603 -56.36 72.24 14.23
C ILE A 603 -57.28 71.10 14.70
N ASN A 604 -57.01 70.52 15.87
CA ASN A 604 -57.82 69.43 16.44
C ASN A 604 -59.25 69.89 16.77
N PHE A 605 -59.39 71.11 17.28
CA PHE A 605 -60.68 71.72 17.53
C PHE A 605 -61.49 71.86 16.24
N GLU A 606 -60.87 72.34 15.17
CA GLU A 606 -61.56 72.52 13.89
C GLU A 606 -61.95 71.19 13.24
N LYS A 607 -61.13 70.15 13.40
CA LYS A 607 -61.49 68.78 12.97
C LYS A 607 -62.70 68.25 13.73
N ARG A 608 -62.76 68.44 15.06
CA ARG A 608 -63.95 68.12 15.87
C ARG A 608 -65.19 68.89 15.41
N GLY A 609 -64.99 70.12 14.91
CA GLY A 609 -66.08 70.95 14.40
C GLY A 609 -66.76 70.44 13.13
N LEU A 610 -66.15 69.48 12.42
CA LEU A 610 -66.70 68.86 11.21
C LEU A 610 -67.57 67.62 11.49
N ASP A 611 -67.62 67.13 12.73
CA ASP A 611 -68.36 65.92 13.11
C ASP A 611 -69.86 66.21 13.34
N ALA A 612 -70.73 65.49 12.63
CA ALA A 612 -72.18 65.63 12.74
C ALA A 612 -72.75 65.13 14.09
N VAL A 613 -72.04 64.23 14.78
CA VAL A 613 -72.45 63.70 16.10
C VAL A 613 -72.30 64.75 17.22
N ARG A 614 -71.53 65.82 16.96
CA ARG A 614 -71.25 66.93 17.88
C ARG A 614 -72.48 67.61 18.48
N PHE A 615 -73.61 67.61 17.77
CA PHE A 615 -74.87 68.23 18.21
C PHE A 615 -75.75 67.35 19.11
N PHE A 616 -75.43 66.06 19.26
CA PHE A 616 -76.27 65.11 20.01
C PHE A 616 -75.98 65.06 21.52
N ASN A 617 -74.90 65.71 21.99
CA ASN A 617 -74.54 65.75 23.41
C ASN A 617 -75.20 66.92 24.16
N ARG A 618 -76.26 66.65 24.94
CA ARG A 618 -76.96 67.63 25.80
C ARG A 618 -76.23 67.91 27.13
N GLY A 619 -74.93 68.18 27.09
CA GLY A 619 -74.07 68.23 28.30
C GLY A 619 -73.05 69.37 28.38
N GLY A 620 -73.28 70.52 27.75
CA GLY A 620 -72.39 71.70 27.90
C GLY A 620 -71.03 71.63 27.18
N ALA A 621 -70.73 70.52 26.49
CA ALA A 621 -69.49 70.34 25.73
C ALA A 621 -69.27 71.42 24.65
N LEU A 622 -70.33 71.86 23.96
CA LEU A 622 -70.27 72.96 22.98
C LEU A 622 -69.84 74.30 23.60
N LEU A 623 -70.25 74.57 24.85
CA LEU A 623 -69.85 75.77 25.57
C LEU A 623 -68.39 75.70 26.02
N GLN A 624 -67.94 74.53 26.44
CA GLN A 624 -66.55 74.29 26.81
C GLN A 624 -65.63 74.37 25.58
N GLU A 625 -66.07 73.82 24.46
CA GLU A 625 -65.45 73.96 23.15
C GLU A 625 -65.35 75.44 22.70
N GLU A 626 -66.42 76.22 22.83
CA GLU A 626 -66.38 77.64 22.47
C GLU A 626 -65.48 78.45 23.44
N LYS A 627 -65.43 78.08 24.73
CA LYS A 627 -64.48 78.66 25.69
C LYS A 627 -63.03 78.32 25.32
N GLU A 628 -62.75 77.08 24.93
CA GLU A 628 -61.44 76.62 24.44
C GLU A 628 -61.05 77.34 23.15
N ARG A 629 -61.97 77.50 22.20
CA ARG A 629 -61.75 78.26 20.97
C ARG A 629 -61.40 79.71 21.26
N LYS A 630 -62.20 80.41 22.06
CA LYS A 630 -61.93 81.81 22.44
C LYS A 630 -60.61 81.94 23.19
N LEU A 631 -60.27 80.96 24.02
CA LEU A 631 -58.98 80.91 24.70
C LEU A 631 -57.83 80.78 23.69
N ILE A 632 -57.93 79.90 22.70
CA ILE A 632 -56.93 79.72 21.64
C ILE A 632 -56.85 80.98 20.76
N GLU A 633 -57.97 81.51 20.29
CA GLU A 633 -58.06 82.70 19.44
C GLU A 633 -57.44 83.95 20.09
N HIS A 634 -57.57 84.07 21.41
CA HIS A 634 -56.98 85.15 22.17
C HIS A 634 -55.52 84.89 22.61
N LYS A 635 -55.16 83.65 22.97
CA LYS A 635 -53.79 83.33 23.45
C LYS A 635 -52.79 83.17 22.31
N LEU A 636 -53.19 82.58 21.18
CA LEU A 636 -52.28 82.24 20.08
C LEU A 636 -51.57 83.48 19.48
N PRO A 637 -52.23 84.62 19.19
CA PRO A 637 -51.54 85.83 18.74
C PRO A 637 -50.64 86.45 19.81
N LYS A 638 -50.99 86.31 21.10
CA LYS A 638 -50.19 86.82 22.21
C LYS A 638 -48.90 86.03 22.40
N ILE A 639 -48.97 84.70 22.31
CA ILE A 639 -47.77 83.85 22.36
C ILE A 639 -46.91 84.09 21.10
N LYS A 640 -47.51 84.23 19.92
CA LYS A 640 -46.79 84.60 18.69
C LYS A 640 -46.01 85.92 18.84
N SER A 641 -46.66 86.97 19.34
CA SER A 641 -46.01 88.27 19.57
C SER A 641 -44.89 88.19 20.62
N LYS A 642 -45.10 87.44 21.71
CA LYS A 642 -44.05 87.18 22.72
C LYS A 642 -42.87 86.42 22.12
N LEU A 643 -43.13 85.46 21.25
CA LEU A 643 -42.11 84.67 20.58
C LEU A 643 -41.31 85.54 19.58
N GLU A 644 -41.98 86.38 18.79
CA GLU A 644 -41.33 87.37 17.91
C GLU A 644 -40.38 88.31 18.68
N GLN A 645 -40.83 88.80 19.84
CA GLN A 645 -40.00 89.62 20.72
C GLN A 645 -38.82 88.83 21.30
N ALA A 646 -39.04 87.60 21.75
CA ALA A 646 -37.99 86.74 22.29
C ALA A 646 -36.93 86.37 21.23
N ILE A 647 -37.34 86.14 19.98
CA ILE A 647 -36.42 85.90 18.86
C ILE A 647 -35.61 87.17 18.55
N CYS A 648 -36.24 88.34 18.54
CA CYS A 648 -35.56 89.62 18.32
C CYS A 648 -34.48 89.86 19.38
N LEU A 649 -34.84 89.74 20.66
CA LEU A 649 -33.92 89.87 21.80
C LEU A 649 -32.77 88.86 21.73
N TRP A 650 -33.05 87.63 21.30
CA TRP A 650 -32.01 86.61 21.16
C TRP A 650 -31.03 86.95 20.03
N ASN A 651 -31.52 87.38 18.86
CA ASN A 651 -30.68 87.79 17.72
C ASN A 651 -29.81 89.01 18.07
N ASP A 652 -30.34 89.96 18.85
CA ASP A 652 -29.61 91.14 19.30
C ASP A 652 -28.46 90.77 20.27
N GLN A 653 -28.69 89.77 21.13
CA GLN A 653 -27.69 89.27 22.09
C GLN A 653 -26.64 88.34 21.44
N HIS A 654 -26.97 87.67 20.33
CA HIS A 654 -26.12 86.70 19.65
C HIS A 654 -26.03 86.97 18.14
N PRO A 655 -25.40 88.09 17.72
CA PRO A 655 -25.34 88.47 16.32
C PRO A 655 -24.55 87.44 15.50
N GLY A 656 -25.21 86.89 14.47
CA GLY A 656 -24.61 85.92 13.54
C GLY A 656 -24.84 84.45 13.90
N GLU A 657 -25.34 84.15 15.10
CA GLU A 657 -25.83 82.80 15.40
C GLU A 657 -27.22 82.64 14.78
N SER A 658 -27.42 81.65 13.91
CA SER A 658 -28.75 81.36 13.38
C SER A 658 -29.51 80.47 14.36
N LEU A 659 -30.80 80.74 14.55
CA LEU A 659 -31.73 79.89 15.31
C LEU A 659 -32.64 79.11 14.34
N PRO A 660 -32.15 78.01 13.71
CA PRO A 660 -32.93 77.26 12.74
C PRO A 660 -33.91 76.30 13.43
N TYR A 661 -35.14 76.26 12.94
CA TYR A 661 -36.08 75.16 13.08
C TYR A 661 -36.10 74.40 11.77
N ASP A 662 -35.68 73.12 11.78
CA ASP A 662 -35.70 72.28 10.57
C ASP A 662 -34.97 72.94 9.36
N GLY A 663 -33.89 73.68 9.64
CA GLY A 663 -33.07 74.38 8.65
C GLY A 663 -33.54 75.79 8.27
N ILE A 664 -34.65 76.30 8.80
CA ILE A 664 -35.23 77.61 8.46
C ILE A 664 -35.47 78.43 9.73
N CYS A 665 -35.42 79.76 9.69
CA CYS A 665 -35.70 80.58 10.88
C CYS A 665 -37.15 80.39 11.38
N PHE A 666 -37.32 80.43 12.72
CA PHE A 666 -38.60 80.21 13.39
C PHE A 666 -39.76 81.08 12.85
N GLN A 667 -39.48 82.35 12.56
CA GLN A 667 -40.48 83.27 12.02
C GLN A 667 -41.04 82.81 10.67
N THR A 668 -40.15 82.40 9.76
CA THR A 668 -40.54 81.90 8.43
C THR A 668 -41.30 80.60 8.55
N LYS A 669 -40.92 79.70 9.47
CA LYS A 669 -41.66 78.45 9.70
C LYS A 669 -43.09 78.71 10.18
N ILE A 670 -43.29 79.61 11.14
CA ILE A 670 -44.62 79.98 11.66
C ILE A 670 -45.48 80.57 10.56
N ASN A 671 -44.93 81.51 9.79
CA ASN A 671 -45.63 82.12 8.67
C ASN A 671 -46.01 81.08 7.61
N ASN A 672 -45.11 80.16 7.27
CA ASN A 672 -45.40 79.10 6.31
C ASN A 672 -46.55 78.21 6.79
N ILE A 673 -46.55 77.80 8.07
CA ILE A 673 -47.64 76.99 8.66
C ILE A 673 -48.99 77.74 8.59
N GLU A 674 -49.00 79.04 8.92
CA GLU A 674 -50.21 79.85 8.84
C GLU A 674 -50.71 80.05 7.41
N ILE A 675 -49.79 80.28 6.46
CA ILE A 675 -50.09 80.45 5.03
C ILE A 675 -50.65 79.14 4.45
N GLU A 676 -49.99 78.01 4.68
CA GLU A 676 -50.44 76.69 4.23
C GLU A 676 -51.84 76.37 4.77
N TYR A 677 -52.07 76.65 6.06
CA TYR A 677 -53.37 76.47 6.67
C TYR A 677 -54.45 77.40 6.06
N ALA A 678 -54.14 78.67 5.81
CA ALA A 678 -55.06 79.61 5.17
C ALA A 678 -55.42 79.17 3.74
N GLN A 679 -54.42 78.70 2.98
CA GLN A 679 -54.63 78.12 1.65
C GLN A 679 -55.51 76.87 1.72
N GLN A 680 -55.30 75.99 2.70
CA GLN A 680 -56.11 74.80 2.89
C GLN A 680 -57.57 75.15 3.21
N LYS A 681 -57.81 76.17 4.05
CA LYS A 681 -59.17 76.64 4.37
C LYS A 681 -59.86 77.28 3.18
N GLU A 682 -59.14 78.03 2.36
CA GLU A 682 -59.72 78.59 1.14
C GLU A 682 -60.06 77.49 0.13
N LYS A 683 -59.23 76.45 0.01
CA LYS A 683 -59.55 75.23 -0.78
C LYS A 683 -60.84 74.56 -0.25
N GLU A 684 -60.94 74.29 1.05
CA GLU A 684 -62.14 73.72 1.67
C GLU A 684 -63.40 74.56 1.39
N LYS A 685 -63.28 75.90 1.44
CA LYS A 685 -64.37 76.84 1.18
C LYS A 685 -64.80 76.82 -0.29
N VAL A 686 -63.84 76.82 -1.21
CA VAL A 686 -64.10 76.72 -2.66
C VAL A 686 -64.76 75.37 -2.98
N GLU A 687 -64.30 74.27 -2.39
CA GLU A 687 -64.91 72.96 -2.56
C GLU A 687 -66.33 72.89 -2.00
N LYS A 688 -66.57 73.45 -0.81
CA LYS A 688 -67.93 73.57 -0.25
C LYS A 688 -68.85 74.42 -1.13
N LYS A 689 -68.34 75.50 -1.72
CA LYS A 689 -69.10 76.33 -2.68
C LYS A 689 -69.41 75.57 -3.97
N LYS A 690 -68.44 74.83 -4.52
CA LYS A 690 -68.65 73.94 -5.68
C LYS A 690 -69.66 72.84 -5.37
N ALA A 691 -69.59 72.21 -4.20
CA ALA A 691 -70.55 71.20 -3.76
C ALA A 691 -71.97 71.77 -3.61
N ARG A 692 -72.10 72.97 -3.03
CA ARG A 692 -73.39 73.66 -2.91
C ARG A 692 -73.98 74.03 -4.28
N ASN A 693 -73.15 74.53 -5.20
CA ASN A 693 -73.60 74.83 -6.57
C ASN A 693 -74.02 73.57 -7.32
N ARG A 694 -73.32 72.44 -7.14
CA ARG A 694 -73.75 71.13 -7.68
C ARG A 694 -75.11 70.68 -7.13
N CYS A 695 -75.33 70.80 -5.82
CA CYS A 695 -76.64 70.51 -5.23
C CYS A 695 -77.75 71.41 -5.80
N LEU A 696 -77.47 72.71 -5.98
CA LEU A 696 -78.44 73.65 -6.58
C LEU A 696 -78.72 73.36 -8.06
N GLU A 697 -77.71 72.93 -8.83
CA GLU A 697 -77.90 72.50 -10.22
C GLU A 697 -78.68 71.18 -10.33
N GLU A 698 -78.49 70.26 -9.38
CA GLU A 698 -79.28 69.02 -9.28
C GLU A 698 -80.75 69.32 -8.88
N GLU A 699 -80.98 70.24 -7.94
CA GLU A 699 -82.32 70.70 -7.56
C GLU A 699 -83.03 71.43 -8.72
N ALA A 700 -82.32 72.26 -9.50
CA ALA A 700 -82.86 72.96 -10.66
C ALA A 700 -83.29 72.03 -11.81
N LYS A 701 -82.67 70.85 -11.94
CA LYS A 701 -83.08 69.81 -12.91
C LYS A 701 -84.39 69.12 -12.52
N CYS A 702 -84.86 69.24 -11.27
CA CYS A 702 -85.99 68.49 -10.73
C CYS A 702 -87.35 69.23 -10.78
N VAL A 703 -87.42 70.47 -11.30
CA VAL A 703 -88.65 71.31 -11.25
C VAL A 703 -89.60 71.12 -12.46
N SER A 704 -89.29 70.26 -13.44
CA SER A 704 -90.09 70.11 -14.68
C SER A 704 -91.11 68.94 -14.73
N LYS A 705 -91.52 68.36 -13.60
CA LYS A 705 -92.66 67.41 -13.57
C LYS A 705 -93.59 67.64 -12.37
N ILE A 706 -94.64 68.41 -12.61
CA ILE A 706 -95.85 68.45 -11.78
C ILE A 706 -96.81 67.39 -12.30
N VAL A 707 -97.18 66.43 -11.45
CA VAL A 707 -98.47 65.71 -11.56
C VAL A 707 -99.10 65.68 -10.15
N ARG A 708 -100.32 66.23 -10.08
CA ARG A 708 -101.21 66.27 -8.92
C ARG A 708 -102.13 65.04 -8.93
N THR A 709 -102.33 64.41 -7.78
CA THR A 709 -103.57 63.71 -7.35
C THR A 709 -103.47 63.53 -5.82
N SER A 710 -104.16 64.35 -5.01
CA SER A 710 -105.54 64.21 -4.51
C SER A 710 -105.72 63.25 -3.31
N SER A 711 -105.94 63.88 -2.14
CA SER A 711 -106.85 63.52 -1.03
C SER A 711 -106.79 62.11 -0.40
N LEU A 712 -106.45 62.02 0.89
CA LEU A 712 -107.41 61.79 1.98
C LEU A 712 -106.76 61.67 3.37
N ARG A 713 -107.34 62.47 4.26
CA ARG A 713 -107.38 62.51 5.72
C ARG A 713 -107.52 61.13 6.40
N GLN A 714 -106.71 60.81 7.42
CA GLN A 714 -107.13 60.58 8.83
C GLN A 714 -106.18 59.70 9.66
N LYS A 715 -105.90 60.22 10.87
CA LYS A 715 -105.82 59.56 12.20
C LYS A 715 -104.74 58.50 12.50
N SER A 716 -104.00 58.80 13.56
CA SER A 716 -103.16 57.94 14.39
C SER A 716 -104.01 56.89 15.17
N PRO A 717 -103.42 55.84 15.80
CA PRO A 717 -102.67 56.00 17.05
C PRO A 717 -101.43 55.07 17.24
N ASN A 718 -100.53 55.56 18.09
CA ASN A 718 -99.69 54.88 19.09
C ASN A 718 -99.21 53.43 18.86
N CYS A 719 -97.89 53.27 18.80
CA CYS A 719 -97.14 52.45 19.78
C CYS A 719 -95.65 52.88 19.84
N ARG A 720 -95.29 53.54 20.94
CA ARG A 720 -93.98 53.53 21.62
C ARG A 720 -94.14 52.55 22.82
N PRO A 721 -93.13 52.16 23.66
CA PRO A 721 -91.74 52.64 23.87
C PRO A 721 -90.77 51.44 24.15
N PRO A 722 -89.65 51.46 24.95
CA PRO A 722 -88.94 52.55 25.64
C PRO A 722 -87.39 52.56 25.60
N ILE A 723 -86.86 53.75 25.85
CA ILE A 723 -85.55 54.06 26.48
C ILE A 723 -85.77 54.08 28.00
N PRO A 724 -84.87 53.56 28.89
CA PRO A 724 -84.06 54.42 29.79
C PRO A 724 -82.78 53.72 30.36
N LYS A 725 -81.81 54.29 31.09
CA LYS A 725 -81.39 55.63 31.55
C LYS A 725 -79.98 55.47 32.19
N MET A 726 -79.34 56.62 32.39
CA MET A 726 -78.06 56.90 33.05
C MET A 726 -77.88 56.34 34.48
N CYS A 727 -76.63 56.23 34.98
CA CYS A 727 -76.05 57.13 35.99
C CYS A 727 -74.59 56.79 36.35
N ALA A 728 -73.86 57.80 36.82
CA ALA A 728 -72.46 57.75 37.24
C ALA A 728 -72.32 57.65 38.76
N SER A 729 -71.22 57.06 39.26
CA SER A 729 -70.48 57.57 40.43
C SER A 729 -69.10 56.89 40.58
N LEU A 730 -68.14 57.67 41.08
CA LEU A 730 -66.76 57.30 41.40
C LEU A 730 -66.67 56.46 42.68
N THR A 731 -65.66 55.59 42.80
CA THR A 731 -64.74 55.55 43.97
C THR A 731 -63.54 54.61 43.76
N LYS A 732 -62.33 55.21 43.87
CA LYS A 732 -61.15 54.80 44.65
C LYS A 732 -60.56 53.36 44.56
N SER A 733 -59.28 53.34 44.16
CA SER A 733 -58.12 52.65 44.80
C SER A 733 -57.52 51.39 44.16
N LYS A 734 -56.29 51.60 43.65
CA LYS A 734 -55.02 50.88 43.91
C LYS A 734 -54.84 49.37 43.69
N THR A 735 -53.66 49.12 43.11
CA THR A 735 -52.69 48.00 43.29
C THR A 735 -52.75 46.81 42.34
N THR A 736 -51.87 46.87 41.34
CA THR A 736 -50.76 45.95 41.02
C THR A 736 -50.75 44.58 41.71
N VAL A 737 -50.43 43.50 40.95
CA VAL A 737 -49.30 42.57 41.18
C VAL A 737 -49.41 41.26 40.36
N MET A 738 -48.34 40.97 39.59
CA MET A 738 -47.64 39.69 39.31
C MET A 738 -48.42 38.47 38.78
N GLN A 739 -48.07 37.93 37.60
CA GLN A 739 -46.95 37.02 37.26
C GLN A 739 -47.30 35.52 37.30
N ILE A 740 -47.08 34.89 36.12
CA ILE A 740 -46.32 33.64 35.85
C ILE A 740 -46.83 32.33 36.47
N THR A 741 -47.19 31.35 35.62
CA THR A 741 -46.41 30.09 35.32
C THR A 741 -47.25 29.07 34.54
N LYS A 742 -46.78 28.67 33.35
CA LYS A 742 -46.23 27.34 32.96
C LYS A 742 -47.23 26.16 32.98
N GLN A 743 -47.40 25.47 31.85
CA GLN A 743 -46.63 24.27 31.45
C GLN A 743 -47.07 23.74 30.08
N SER A 744 -46.13 23.06 29.42
CA SER A 744 -46.09 22.58 28.02
C SER A 744 -46.96 21.33 27.73
N PRO A 745 -46.98 20.83 26.47
CA PRO A 745 -46.12 19.67 26.15
C PRO A 745 -45.46 19.65 24.75
N ASN A 746 -44.41 18.81 24.69
CA ASN A 746 -43.56 18.28 23.60
C ASN A 746 -44.35 17.42 22.56
N ILE A 747 -43.91 17.00 21.35
CA ILE A 747 -42.60 16.74 20.71
C ILE A 747 -42.77 16.50 19.16
N SER A 748 -41.68 16.72 18.39
CA SER A 748 -41.30 16.22 17.02
C SER A 748 -42.13 16.64 15.77
N ASN A 749 -41.58 16.88 14.57
CA ASN A 749 -40.24 16.71 13.99
C ASN A 749 -40.09 17.55 12.69
N ASN A 750 -38.85 17.93 12.39
CA ASN A 750 -38.18 18.14 11.09
C ASN A 750 -38.51 19.27 10.07
N ASN A 751 -37.41 19.98 9.77
CA ASN A 751 -36.83 20.33 8.46
C ASN A 751 -37.32 21.56 7.66
N GLN A 752 -36.58 22.65 7.88
CA GLN A 752 -35.76 23.40 6.92
C GLN A 752 -36.23 23.50 5.44
N ARG A 753 -36.55 24.73 5.05
CA ARG A 753 -36.40 25.29 3.70
C ARG A 753 -35.30 26.35 3.73
N LYS A 754 -34.35 26.31 2.79
CA LYS A 754 -33.75 27.53 2.22
C LYS A 754 -33.35 27.30 0.77
N THR A 755 -33.77 28.26 -0.06
CA THR A 755 -33.42 28.49 -1.46
C THR A 755 -32.52 29.73 -1.54
N SER A 756 -31.50 29.73 -2.40
CA SER A 756 -30.95 30.96 -3.00
C SER A 756 -30.08 30.69 -4.24
N THR A 757 -30.58 31.16 -5.38
CA THR A 757 -29.95 31.81 -6.56
C THR A 757 -28.42 32.03 -6.56
N SER A 758 -27.68 31.50 -7.56
CA SER A 758 -27.15 32.13 -8.82
C SER A 758 -26.03 33.17 -8.59
N LEU A 759 -24.89 33.24 -9.29
CA LEU A 759 -24.62 33.13 -10.74
C LEU A 759 -23.09 33.34 -11.00
N LEU A 760 -22.59 32.88 -12.17
CA LEU A 760 -21.38 33.28 -12.96
C LEU A 760 -20.15 32.33 -13.03
N ASP A 761 -20.13 31.56 -14.14
CA ASP A 761 -19.11 31.37 -15.21
C ASP A 761 -17.63 30.99 -14.93
N VAL A 762 -17.32 29.68 -15.07
CA VAL A 762 -16.56 28.96 -16.16
C VAL A 762 -15.40 29.73 -16.89
N PRO A 763 -14.25 29.12 -17.33
CA PRO A 763 -13.92 27.68 -17.51
C PRO A 763 -12.54 27.22 -16.97
N LEU A 764 -12.34 25.91 -16.78
CA LEU A 764 -11.01 25.31 -16.90
C LEU A 764 -11.05 23.94 -17.61
N LEU A 765 -10.24 23.89 -18.67
CA LEU A 765 -9.89 22.74 -19.49
C LEU A 765 -8.78 21.90 -18.82
N ARG A 766 -8.84 20.61 -19.12
CA ARG A 766 -7.75 19.63 -19.28
C ARG A 766 -7.05 19.02 -18.06
N LYS A 767 -7.11 17.69 -18.09
CA LYS A 767 -6.17 16.69 -17.54
C LYS A 767 -4.76 16.91 -18.09
N ASP A 768 -3.76 16.53 -17.29
CA ASP A 768 -2.51 15.82 -17.63
C ASP A 768 -1.57 15.96 -16.41
N GLU A 769 -1.24 14.87 -15.72
CA GLU A 769 -0.12 13.95 -15.92
C GLU A 769 1.02 14.17 -14.91
N GLU A 770 1.47 13.06 -14.36
CA GLU A 770 2.57 12.88 -13.43
C GLU A 770 3.90 13.27 -14.08
N LYS A 771 4.79 13.94 -13.32
CA LYS A 771 6.25 13.79 -13.52
C LYS A 771 7.04 14.14 -12.27
N LYS A 772 7.84 13.16 -11.87
CA LYS A 772 8.87 13.17 -10.82
C LYS A 772 9.93 14.24 -11.10
N GLN A 773 10.35 14.97 -10.06
CA GLN A 773 11.58 15.75 -10.07
C GLN A 773 12.53 15.24 -8.97
N HIS A 774 13.68 14.73 -9.43
CA HIS A 774 14.91 14.63 -8.65
C HIS A 774 15.45 16.03 -8.39
N ASN A 775 15.83 16.34 -7.15
CA ASN A 775 16.75 17.42 -6.82
C ASN A 775 17.93 16.85 -6.02
N SER A 776 19.09 16.83 -6.68
CA SER A 776 20.41 16.69 -6.08
C SER A 776 20.83 18.02 -5.46
N VAL A 777 21.18 18.01 -4.19
CA VAL A 777 21.77 19.15 -3.47
C VAL A 777 23.29 19.03 -3.58
N TYR A 778 23.92 20.05 -4.17
CA TYR A 778 25.35 20.32 -4.03
C TYR A 778 25.57 21.16 -2.77
N ILE A 779 26.58 20.73 -2.01
CA ILE A 779 27.06 21.29 -0.75
C ILE A 779 27.99 22.48 -1.04
N ASN A 780 27.85 23.55 -0.26
CA ASN A 780 28.90 24.54 -0.01
C ASN A 780 29.65 24.17 1.27
#